data_AF-A0A167TEV7-F1
#
_entry.id   AF-A0A167TEV7-F1
#
_cell.length_a   1.000
_cell.length_b   1.000
_cell.length_c   1.000
_cell.angle_alpha   90.00
_cell.angle_beta   90.00
_cell.angle_gamma   90.00
#
_symmetry.space_group_name_H-M   'P 1'
#
loop_
_entity.id
_entity.type
_entity.pdbx_description
1 polymer ?
#
loop_
_entity_poly.entity_id
_entity_poly.type
_entity_poly.pdbx_seq_one_letter_code
_entity_poly.pdbx_strand_id
1 'polypeptide(L)'
;MNNMHHLWLWLKTAEAMFTLKYVFVSFALWLPSVFYKTAHFYYAEKGLWALIMAQTTMNIYASDQIFNYVIRLIGSVGGAIIGLVTWYIGSGSSSTGNHYGLAASTAVFLVPVIWLRLFSPLQYQAGVLLGCATWALIIGYSWVDAHLIVVGAPGVGWPVAWKRLLLVIIGSAASFIVMMLPPTSGRKAVRLRNAGVITNISEIYSFLIATWIGTQTHRKKTSAAPPMWSQDFRVKLLALADQIQMLDQMTGLAKWEGSIRGKWPAEEYESLVQTESQMIGALAQVGSALGHLEDGWRITFLHSTNVLHPNFISDVMSMFGLIAQSLRTAEPMHQVLPQTLVERLFYHRHTSFMAPGSEKKDVVDVAEMESIDYMFYCAGLVGVYHILQSLDELHQTTKTLVGEVPLRGFYEWKNDSVVTMRPINEARRDRVLLLSTRLEAISATRHKLLRQLEDLDAEAGSVSLERNILHNLDVPISHIPDEVLAMIFEEGVRPRKHGHRFGVVLSHVSRRWRNVATTTPTLWTYLRLQEKPHDDDNDDDESHDEADGESHDEGDVESPELLREFTRACVFLSRSRLCPVDIYIEGFEDVTPEFIQLIGEHVGHCRELRTREVGVDCLDQLLECFSSKPIPLLTSIDLSSKNVLELPEQLFPHGAPRLTTIQLDSIKILDIHLHLAAFSSVTCLKLTAVDVDDSEGHSSFRDGLMALPSLHHLELQLHWFDVMPHHLPIVLPTIQFLHIDASDCHECLGPLISILHAASLATFSFTAWALPHVDFGDDLELHLPSLKHLILAESVVWGVGDFEMFAQTFPDIERLSLEILTDPDFDIIPGPWRKLQTIAISELEVLGEYYNFHSIVLEHQEAGHPIRQLMLPETWLLELDAEEPVKLRKLVVVEWYYVDWPTPFKREYLQD
;
A
#
# COMPACT_ATOMS: atom_id res chain seq x y z
N MET A 1 2.66 1.21 -42.85
CA MET A 1 1.31 0.61 -42.88
C MET A 1 0.84 0.17 -41.49
N ASN A 2 1.69 -0.42 -40.65
CA ASN A 2 1.32 -0.82 -39.27
C ASN A 2 0.88 0.38 -38.40
N ASN A 3 1.59 1.52 -38.45
CA ASN A 3 1.21 2.70 -37.64
C ASN A 3 -0.15 3.29 -38.05
N MET A 4 -0.49 3.30 -39.34
CA MET A 4 -1.82 3.72 -39.80
C MET A 4 -2.92 2.73 -39.39
N HIS A 5 -2.61 1.43 -39.36
CA HIS A 5 -3.53 0.42 -38.87
C HIS A 5 -3.74 0.51 -37.36
N HIS A 6 -2.68 0.72 -36.57
CA HIS A 6 -2.76 0.97 -35.14
C HIS A 6 -3.51 2.27 -34.83
N LEU A 7 -3.25 3.35 -35.56
CA LEU A 7 -4.01 4.61 -35.45
C LEU A 7 -5.49 4.39 -35.80
N TRP A 8 -5.80 3.60 -36.82
CA TRP A 8 -7.18 3.30 -37.21
C TRP A 8 -7.90 2.40 -36.20
N LEU A 9 -7.20 1.43 -35.59
CA LEU A 9 -7.71 0.62 -34.50
C LEU A 9 -7.93 1.48 -33.24
N TRP A 10 -6.98 2.38 -32.94
CA TRP A 10 -7.06 3.31 -31.83
C TRP A 10 -8.24 4.27 -31.99
N LEU A 11 -8.44 4.86 -33.18
CA LEU A 11 -9.60 5.73 -33.48
C LEU A 11 -10.95 5.02 -33.33
N LYS A 12 -10.98 3.69 -33.37
CA LYS A 12 -12.18 2.87 -33.16
C LYS A 12 -12.41 2.45 -31.71
N THR A 13 -11.48 2.74 -30.82
CA THR A 13 -11.66 2.51 -29.38
C THR A 13 -12.78 3.40 -28.84
N ALA A 14 -13.47 2.94 -27.79
CA ALA A 14 -14.54 3.71 -27.17
C ALA A 14 -14.01 5.02 -26.56
N GLU A 15 -12.80 4.99 -26.00
CA GLU A 15 -12.09 6.13 -25.41
C GLU A 15 -11.78 7.20 -26.44
N ALA A 16 -11.12 6.85 -27.56
CA ALA A 16 -10.79 7.83 -28.60
C ALA A 16 -12.05 8.46 -29.23
N MET A 17 -13.09 7.66 -29.47
CA MET A 17 -14.38 8.16 -29.95
C MET A 17 -15.07 9.08 -28.93
N PHE A 18 -14.96 8.78 -27.64
CA PHE A 18 -15.47 9.62 -26.56
C PHE A 18 -14.73 10.95 -26.50
N THR A 19 -13.40 10.96 -26.56
CA THR A 19 -12.59 12.19 -26.57
C THR A 19 -12.93 13.08 -27.75
N LEU A 20 -13.06 12.51 -28.96
CA LEU A 20 -13.47 13.28 -30.15
C LEU A 20 -14.85 13.91 -29.99
N LYS A 21 -15.81 13.18 -29.41
CA LYS A 21 -17.15 13.72 -29.10
C LYS A 21 -17.09 14.83 -28.03
N TYR A 22 -16.24 14.67 -27.02
CA TYR A 22 -16.08 15.61 -25.91
C TYR A 22 -15.55 16.95 -26.43
N VAL A 23 -14.52 16.88 -27.27
CA VAL A 23 -13.92 18.01 -27.96
C VAL A 23 -14.96 18.68 -28.88
N PHE A 24 -15.71 17.90 -29.66
CA PHE A 24 -16.74 18.44 -30.55
C PHE A 24 -17.84 19.21 -29.82
N VAL A 25 -18.40 18.64 -28.74
CA VAL A 25 -19.43 19.32 -27.92
C VAL A 25 -18.89 20.60 -27.30
N SER A 26 -17.66 20.55 -26.79
CA SER A 26 -17.00 21.70 -26.17
C SER A 26 -16.86 22.85 -27.16
N PHE A 27 -16.34 22.58 -28.36
CA PHE A 27 -16.25 23.59 -29.42
C PHE A 27 -17.63 24.09 -29.88
N ALA A 28 -18.60 23.19 -30.06
CA ALA A 28 -19.94 23.56 -30.51
C ALA A 28 -20.66 24.51 -29.54
N LEU A 29 -20.53 24.29 -28.22
CA LEU A 29 -21.13 25.15 -27.19
C LEU A 29 -20.29 26.39 -26.89
N TRP A 30 -18.99 26.37 -27.19
CA TRP A 30 -18.10 27.51 -27.01
C TRP A 30 -18.17 28.53 -28.15
N LEU A 31 -18.31 28.08 -29.41
CA LEU A 31 -18.33 28.92 -30.62
C LEU A 31 -19.24 30.17 -30.53
N PRO A 32 -20.46 30.11 -29.96
CA PRO A 32 -21.31 31.29 -29.82
C PRO A 32 -20.69 32.43 -29.00
N SER A 33 -19.74 32.14 -28.11
CA SER A 33 -19.03 33.16 -27.31
C SER A 33 -18.04 33.99 -28.13
N VAL A 34 -17.51 33.44 -29.22
CA VAL A 34 -16.44 34.05 -30.04
C VAL A 34 -17.01 34.87 -31.19
N PHE A 35 -18.13 34.44 -31.78
CA PHE A 35 -18.73 35.17 -32.90
C PHE A 35 -19.39 36.47 -32.43
N TYR A 36 -18.95 37.59 -32.98
CA TYR A 36 -19.43 38.95 -32.63
C TYR A 36 -20.97 39.08 -32.57
N LYS A 37 -21.69 38.40 -33.48
CA LYS A 37 -23.17 38.46 -33.55
C LYS A 37 -23.89 37.67 -32.44
N THR A 38 -23.26 36.64 -31.88
CA THR A 38 -23.84 35.75 -30.86
C THR A 38 -23.23 35.94 -29.47
N ALA A 39 -22.05 36.57 -29.39
CA ALA A 39 -21.32 36.78 -28.14
C ALA A 39 -22.16 37.52 -27.09
N HIS A 40 -22.87 38.58 -27.49
CA HIS A 40 -23.76 39.31 -26.57
C HIS A 40 -24.82 38.40 -25.93
N PHE A 41 -25.47 37.54 -26.72
CA PHE A 41 -26.45 36.58 -26.21
C PHE A 41 -25.81 35.57 -25.24
N TYR A 42 -24.63 35.03 -25.60
CA TYR A 42 -23.92 34.06 -24.78
C TYR A 42 -23.54 34.64 -23.40
N TYR A 43 -23.00 35.86 -23.35
CA TYR A 43 -22.63 36.49 -22.08
C TYR A 43 -23.84 36.97 -21.26
N ALA A 44 -24.90 37.45 -21.91
CA ALA A 44 -26.12 37.89 -21.25
C ALA A 44 -26.87 36.72 -20.57
N GLU A 45 -26.92 35.55 -21.22
CA GLU A 45 -27.59 34.36 -20.68
C GLU A 45 -26.62 33.39 -19.99
N LYS A 46 -25.37 33.81 -19.71
CA LYS A 46 -24.35 32.99 -19.03
C LYS A 46 -24.17 31.59 -19.65
N GLY A 47 -24.06 31.54 -20.98
CA GLY A 47 -23.96 30.31 -21.78
C GLY A 47 -22.80 29.38 -21.41
N LEU A 48 -21.80 29.88 -20.68
CA LEU A 48 -20.70 29.07 -20.10
C LEU A 48 -21.23 27.92 -19.25
N TRP A 49 -22.31 28.12 -18.50
CA TRP A 49 -22.89 27.07 -17.68
C TRP A 49 -23.49 25.93 -18.52
N ALA A 50 -24.03 26.21 -19.71
CA ALA A 50 -24.48 25.14 -20.60
C ALA A 50 -23.29 24.28 -21.09
N LEU A 51 -22.12 24.88 -21.32
CA LEU A 51 -20.88 24.18 -21.67
C LEU A 51 -20.39 23.30 -20.51
N ILE A 52 -20.27 23.86 -19.30
CA ILE A 52 -19.87 23.12 -18.09
C ILE A 52 -20.83 21.94 -17.88
N MET A 53 -22.14 22.17 -18.06
CA MET A 53 -23.14 21.12 -17.90
C MET A 53 -23.04 20.04 -18.97
N ALA A 54 -22.72 20.38 -20.22
CA ALA A 54 -22.54 19.38 -21.26
C ALA A 54 -21.32 18.49 -21.02
N GLN A 55 -20.21 19.10 -20.63
CA GLN A 55 -18.94 18.42 -20.33
C GLN A 55 -19.07 17.49 -19.14
N THR A 56 -19.56 18.01 -18.03
CA THR A 56 -19.67 17.22 -16.79
C THR A 56 -20.71 16.10 -16.92
N THR A 57 -21.72 16.22 -17.80
CA THR A 57 -22.79 15.22 -17.96
C THR A 57 -22.44 14.14 -18.99
N MET A 58 -21.35 14.32 -19.75
CA MET A 58 -20.93 13.34 -20.76
C MET A 58 -20.26 12.15 -20.11
N ASN A 59 -20.64 10.94 -20.52
CA ASN A 59 -20.04 9.69 -20.04
C ASN A 59 -19.87 8.71 -21.21
N ILE A 60 -18.96 7.74 -21.09
CA ILE A 60 -18.59 6.79 -22.16
C ILE A 60 -19.72 5.81 -22.45
N TYR A 61 -20.52 5.43 -21.46
CA TYR A 61 -21.62 4.48 -21.63
C TYR A 61 -22.99 5.19 -21.60
N ALA A 62 -23.88 4.77 -22.50
CA ALA A 62 -25.22 5.35 -22.61
C ALA A 62 -26.08 5.15 -21.35
N SER A 63 -25.94 4.01 -20.66
CA SER A 63 -26.63 3.73 -19.38
C SER A 63 -26.27 4.77 -18.32
N ASP A 64 -24.97 5.02 -18.18
CA ASP A 64 -24.42 5.87 -17.13
C ASP A 64 -24.74 7.33 -17.42
N GLN A 65 -24.74 7.71 -18.70
CA GLN A 65 -25.17 9.04 -19.12
C GLN A 65 -26.65 9.29 -18.82
N ILE A 66 -27.54 8.31 -19.06
CA ILE A 66 -28.98 8.44 -18.75
C ILE A 66 -29.19 8.57 -17.24
N PHE A 67 -28.52 7.73 -16.45
CA PHE A 67 -28.60 7.81 -14.99
C PHE A 67 -28.08 9.16 -14.47
N ASN A 68 -26.90 9.59 -14.94
CA ASN A 68 -26.32 10.89 -14.57
C ASN A 68 -27.20 12.06 -14.99
N TYR A 69 -27.84 11.98 -16.15
CA TYR A 69 -28.81 12.98 -16.59
C TYR A 69 -29.98 13.12 -15.61
N VAL A 70 -30.58 12.00 -15.20
CA VAL A 70 -31.71 11.99 -14.27
C VAL A 70 -31.30 12.52 -12.90
N ILE A 71 -30.18 12.04 -12.33
CA ILE A 71 -29.76 12.45 -10.99
C ILE A 71 -29.38 13.93 -10.93
N ARG A 72 -28.77 14.46 -12.00
CA ARG A 72 -28.41 15.88 -12.13
C ARG A 72 -29.62 16.76 -12.31
N LEU A 73 -30.62 16.30 -13.07
CA LEU A 73 -31.88 17.03 -13.21
C LEU A 73 -32.61 17.12 -11.87
N ILE A 74 -32.71 16.00 -11.13
CA ILE A 74 -33.30 15.96 -9.79
C ILE A 74 -32.53 16.88 -8.82
N GLY A 75 -31.20 16.76 -8.79
CA GLY A 75 -30.33 17.58 -7.95
C GLY A 75 -30.45 19.08 -8.26
N SER A 76 -30.48 19.44 -9.54
CA SER A 76 -30.64 20.84 -9.97
C SER A 76 -32.02 21.40 -9.59
N VAL A 77 -33.09 20.63 -9.77
CA VAL A 77 -34.45 21.04 -9.36
C VAL A 77 -34.53 21.19 -7.84
N GLY A 78 -33.97 20.23 -7.08
CA GLY A 78 -33.91 20.29 -5.62
C GLY A 78 -33.11 21.51 -5.14
N GLY A 79 -31.90 21.71 -5.67
CA GLY A 79 -31.06 22.88 -5.38
C GLY A 79 -31.73 24.20 -5.77
N ALA A 80 -32.48 24.23 -6.87
CA ALA A 80 -33.23 25.42 -7.29
C ALA A 80 -34.37 25.77 -6.33
N ILE A 81 -35.13 24.76 -5.89
CA ILE A 81 -36.22 24.96 -4.92
C ILE A 81 -35.64 25.45 -3.59
N ILE A 82 -34.62 24.77 -3.06
CA ILE A 82 -33.98 25.16 -1.79
C ILE A 82 -33.37 26.56 -1.93
N GLY A 83 -32.67 26.85 -3.03
CA GLY A 83 -32.05 28.16 -3.26
C GLY A 83 -33.06 29.31 -3.32
N LEU A 84 -34.21 29.09 -3.96
CA LEU A 84 -35.30 30.06 -3.96
C LEU A 84 -35.90 30.25 -2.58
N VAL A 85 -36.11 29.18 -1.82
CA VAL A 85 -36.61 29.25 -0.45
C VAL A 85 -35.63 30.03 0.44
N THR A 86 -34.33 29.71 0.38
CA THR A 86 -33.28 30.43 1.13
C THR A 86 -33.24 31.91 0.76
N TRP A 87 -33.33 32.23 -0.53
CA TRP A 87 -33.36 33.62 -1.02
C TRP A 87 -34.58 34.39 -0.51
N TYR A 88 -35.80 33.88 -0.71
CA TYR A 88 -37.02 34.61 -0.34
C TYR A 88 -37.25 34.70 1.18
N ILE A 89 -36.78 33.73 1.96
CA ILE A 89 -36.78 33.82 3.44
C ILE A 89 -35.84 34.93 3.91
N GLY A 90 -34.63 35.03 3.33
CA GLY A 90 -33.64 36.02 3.74
C GLY A 90 -33.89 37.44 3.21
N SER A 91 -34.51 37.57 2.05
CA SER A 91 -34.78 38.87 1.38
C SER A 91 -36.18 39.44 1.63
N GLY A 92 -37.15 38.60 2.03
CA GLY A 92 -38.53 39.02 2.24
C GLY A 92 -39.18 39.56 0.96
N SER A 93 -39.98 40.63 1.07
CA SER A 93 -40.66 41.28 -0.08
C SER A 93 -39.76 42.27 -0.83
N SER A 94 -38.56 42.56 -0.34
CA SER A 94 -37.67 43.56 -0.96
C SER A 94 -36.77 42.91 -2.00
N SER A 95 -36.73 43.48 -3.20
CA SER A 95 -35.89 43.01 -4.31
C SER A 95 -34.38 43.16 -4.07
N THR A 96 -33.97 43.94 -3.06
CA THR A 96 -32.57 44.27 -2.79
C THR A 96 -31.89 43.30 -1.81
N GLY A 97 -32.65 42.49 -1.07
CA GLY A 97 -32.12 41.56 -0.06
C GLY A 97 -31.66 42.23 1.24
N ASN A 98 -31.91 41.59 2.40
CA ASN A 98 -31.40 42.04 3.70
C ASN A 98 -30.13 41.26 4.04
N HIS A 99 -29.04 41.96 4.38
CA HIS A 99 -27.72 41.37 4.64
C HIS A 99 -27.77 40.37 5.81
N TYR A 100 -28.39 40.76 6.92
CA TYR A 100 -28.54 39.90 8.10
C TYR A 100 -29.56 38.77 7.87
N GLY A 101 -30.62 39.05 7.12
CA GLY A 101 -31.65 38.06 6.80
C GLY A 101 -31.11 36.95 5.90
N LEU A 102 -30.29 37.31 4.90
CA LEU A 102 -29.68 36.36 3.99
C LEU A 102 -28.56 35.54 4.66
N ALA A 103 -27.76 36.16 5.54
CA ALA A 103 -26.77 35.43 6.33
C ALA A 103 -27.44 34.39 7.23
N ALA A 104 -28.52 34.77 7.94
CA ALA A 104 -29.26 33.86 8.81
C ALA A 104 -29.96 32.73 8.03
N SER A 105 -30.61 33.04 6.90
CA SER A 105 -31.27 32.01 6.09
C SER A 105 -30.24 31.06 5.46
N THR A 106 -29.11 31.57 4.97
CA THR A 106 -28.05 30.75 4.39
C THR A 106 -27.45 29.81 5.42
N ALA A 107 -27.13 30.29 6.64
CA ALA A 107 -26.59 29.46 7.71
C ALA A 107 -27.50 28.27 8.08
N VAL A 108 -28.81 28.49 8.16
CA VAL A 108 -29.78 27.42 8.48
C VAL A 108 -29.87 26.37 7.38
N PHE A 109 -29.87 26.79 6.10
CA PHE A 109 -29.93 25.86 4.97
C PHE A 109 -28.57 25.22 4.63
N LEU A 110 -27.46 25.80 5.07
CA LEU A 110 -26.12 25.26 4.87
C LEU A 110 -25.95 23.89 5.57
N VAL A 111 -26.44 23.75 6.80
CA VAL A 111 -26.35 22.50 7.59
C VAL A 111 -26.91 21.28 6.85
N PRO A 112 -28.18 21.27 6.38
CA PRO A 112 -28.72 20.12 5.64
C PRO A 112 -28.06 19.94 4.26
N VAL A 113 -27.58 21.02 3.61
CA VAL A 113 -26.90 20.95 2.31
C VAL A 113 -25.53 20.27 2.44
N ILE A 114 -24.73 20.65 3.45
CA ILE A 114 -23.45 20.02 3.75
C ILE A 114 -23.64 18.57 4.21
N TRP A 115 -24.63 18.31 5.06
CA TRP A 115 -24.95 16.95 5.49
C TRP A 115 -25.27 16.03 4.30
N LEU A 116 -26.10 16.50 3.36
CA LEU A 116 -26.38 15.75 2.13
C LEU A 116 -25.13 15.52 1.30
N ARG A 117 -24.18 16.47 1.25
CA ARG A 117 -22.93 16.34 0.51
C ARG A 117 -21.99 15.30 1.13
N LEU A 118 -21.83 15.30 2.45
CA LEU A 118 -20.90 14.42 3.15
C LEU A 118 -21.39 12.97 3.20
N PHE A 119 -22.69 12.74 3.41
CA PHE A 119 -23.22 11.40 3.68
C PHE A 119 -23.90 10.71 2.49
N SER A 120 -23.92 11.33 1.29
CA SER A 120 -24.55 10.68 0.13
C SER A 120 -23.66 9.58 -0.49
N PRO A 121 -24.23 8.42 -0.87
CA PRO A 121 -23.50 7.36 -1.58
C PRO A 121 -22.86 7.87 -2.87
N LEU A 122 -21.69 7.32 -3.25
CA LEU A 122 -20.90 7.75 -4.41
C LEU A 122 -21.71 7.87 -5.71
N GLN A 123 -22.65 6.94 -5.94
CA GLN A 123 -23.54 6.96 -7.11
C GLN A 123 -24.43 8.21 -7.24
N TYR A 124 -24.74 8.91 -6.14
CA TYR A 124 -25.61 10.09 -6.15
C TYR A 124 -24.84 11.42 -6.05
N GLN A 125 -23.54 11.37 -5.79
CA GLN A 125 -22.70 12.55 -5.55
C GLN A 125 -22.75 13.57 -6.68
N ALA A 126 -22.78 13.14 -7.94
CA ALA A 126 -22.88 14.04 -9.09
C ALA A 126 -24.16 14.91 -9.08
N GLY A 127 -25.28 14.37 -8.58
CA GLY A 127 -26.53 15.10 -8.43
C GLY A 127 -26.53 16.03 -7.21
N VAL A 128 -25.98 15.54 -6.09
CA VAL A 128 -25.88 16.32 -4.84
C VAL A 128 -24.95 17.51 -5.00
N LEU A 129 -23.77 17.32 -5.57
CA LEU A 129 -22.81 18.39 -5.88
C LEU A 129 -23.46 19.49 -6.72
N LEU A 130 -24.17 19.09 -7.78
CA LEU A 130 -24.84 20.02 -8.67
C LEU A 130 -26.01 20.75 -7.97
N GLY A 131 -26.73 20.07 -7.08
CA GLY A 131 -27.76 20.67 -6.24
C GLY A 131 -27.19 21.73 -5.29
N CYS A 132 -26.08 21.41 -4.61
CA CYS A 132 -25.37 22.34 -3.72
C CYS A 132 -24.87 23.57 -4.48
N ALA A 133 -24.25 23.35 -5.65
CA ALA A 133 -23.78 24.44 -6.52
C ALA A 133 -24.95 25.30 -7.01
N THR A 134 -26.06 24.68 -7.41
CA THR A 134 -27.26 25.41 -7.87
C THR A 134 -27.87 26.26 -6.75
N TRP A 135 -27.92 25.73 -5.53
CA TRP A 135 -28.35 26.45 -4.33
C TRP A 135 -27.48 27.70 -4.09
N ALA A 136 -26.16 27.51 -4.01
CA ALA A 136 -25.21 28.60 -3.76
C ALA A 136 -25.26 29.67 -4.86
N LEU A 137 -25.34 29.26 -6.13
CA LEU A 137 -25.32 30.19 -7.26
C LEU A 137 -26.62 30.99 -7.40
N ILE A 138 -27.77 30.45 -7.01
CA ILE A 138 -29.01 31.23 -6.97
C ILE A 138 -28.90 32.36 -5.94
N ILE A 139 -28.36 32.07 -4.76
CA ILE A 139 -28.17 33.05 -3.69
C ILE A 139 -27.12 34.10 -4.12
N GLY A 140 -25.95 33.65 -4.58
CA GLY A 140 -24.84 34.51 -4.98
C GLY A 140 -25.17 35.43 -6.15
N TYR A 141 -25.72 34.90 -7.25
CA TYR A 141 -26.09 35.75 -8.39
C TYR A 141 -27.24 36.70 -8.06
N SER A 142 -28.24 36.26 -7.28
CA SER A 142 -29.33 37.15 -6.86
C SER A 142 -28.82 38.31 -6.00
N TRP A 143 -27.81 38.06 -5.17
CA TRP A 143 -27.16 39.11 -4.39
C TRP A 143 -26.35 40.08 -5.25
N VAL A 144 -25.50 39.54 -6.14
CA VAL A 144 -24.66 40.32 -7.06
C VAL A 144 -25.52 41.21 -7.94
N ASP A 145 -26.57 40.67 -8.57
CA ASP A 145 -27.46 41.43 -9.45
C ASP A 145 -28.31 42.46 -8.70
N ALA A 146 -28.52 42.28 -7.39
CA ALA A 146 -29.21 43.25 -6.54
C ALA A 146 -28.33 44.43 -6.12
N HIS A 147 -26.99 44.26 -6.06
CA HIS A 147 -26.06 45.25 -5.49
C HIS A 147 -25.08 45.84 -6.52
N LEU A 148 -24.79 45.13 -7.61
CA LEU A 148 -23.83 45.54 -8.63
C LEU A 148 -24.53 45.72 -9.98
N ILE A 149 -24.21 46.81 -10.67
CA ILE A 149 -24.69 47.06 -12.03
C ILE A 149 -23.80 46.27 -12.99
N VAL A 150 -24.18 45.02 -13.25
CA VAL A 150 -23.46 44.11 -14.16
C VAL A 150 -24.15 44.09 -15.52
N VAL A 151 -23.36 44.16 -16.61
CA VAL A 151 -23.88 44.00 -17.98
C VAL A 151 -24.36 42.55 -18.15
N GLY A 152 -25.65 42.38 -18.45
CA GLY A 152 -26.26 41.05 -18.60
C GLY A 152 -26.66 40.39 -17.28
N ALA A 153 -27.27 41.14 -16.36
CA ALA A 153 -27.85 40.63 -15.12
C ALA A 153 -29.01 39.63 -15.39
N PRO A 154 -28.88 38.33 -15.05
CA PRO A 154 -29.97 37.35 -15.17
C PRO A 154 -31.22 37.69 -14.35
N GLY A 155 -31.10 38.53 -13.31
CA GLY A 155 -32.19 39.01 -12.46
C GLY A 155 -32.04 38.57 -11.01
N VAL A 156 -33.12 38.62 -10.23
CA VAL A 156 -33.08 38.35 -8.78
C VAL A 156 -34.10 37.28 -8.39
N GLY A 157 -33.66 36.18 -7.76
CA GLY A 157 -34.51 35.09 -7.30
C GLY A 157 -34.99 34.18 -8.45
N TRP A 158 -36.30 34.15 -8.71
CA TRP A 158 -36.91 33.28 -9.74
C TRP A 158 -36.26 33.35 -11.13
N PRO A 159 -35.95 34.54 -11.71
CA PRO A 159 -35.27 34.64 -12.99
C PRO A 159 -33.93 33.91 -13.06
N VAL A 160 -33.16 33.93 -11.98
CA VAL A 160 -31.87 33.21 -11.89
C VAL A 160 -32.12 31.71 -11.87
N ALA A 161 -33.07 31.24 -11.06
CA ALA A 161 -33.34 29.82 -10.89
C ALA A 161 -33.85 29.13 -12.17
N TRP A 162 -34.83 29.71 -12.87
CA TRP A 162 -35.35 29.06 -14.09
C TRP A 162 -34.35 29.13 -15.25
N LYS A 163 -33.60 30.24 -15.40
CA LYS A 163 -32.53 30.35 -16.40
C LYS A 163 -31.44 29.31 -16.14
N ARG A 164 -31.09 29.10 -14.87
CA ARG A 164 -30.14 28.07 -14.45
C ARG A 164 -30.61 26.66 -14.82
N LEU A 165 -31.86 26.33 -14.49
CA LEU A 165 -32.45 25.04 -14.86
C LEU A 165 -32.49 24.83 -16.38
N LEU A 166 -32.79 25.89 -17.14
CA LEU A 166 -32.78 25.82 -18.59
C LEU A 166 -31.38 25.54 -19.15
N LEU A 167 -30.33 26.18 -18.62
CA LEU A 167 -28.94 25.93 -19.05
C LEU A 167 -28.48 24.50 -18.73
N VAL A 168 -28.91 23.94 -17.59
CA VAL A 168 -28.71 22.53 -17.24
C VAL A 168 -29.36 21.61 -18.27
N ILE A 169 -30.61 21.89 -18.65
CA ILE A 169 -31.34 21.11 -19.67
C ILE A 169 -30.65 21.23 -21.03
N ILE A 170 -30.24 22.43 -21.45
CA ILE A 170 -29.56 22.66 -22.73
C ILE A 170 -28.21 21.92 -22.79
N GLY A 171 -27.36 22.06 -21.76
CA GLY A 171 -26.07 21.38 -21.70
C GLY A 171 -26.22 19.86 -21.70
N SER A 172 -27.15 19.36 -20.88
CA SER A 172 -27.46 17.93 -20.82
C SER A 172 -28.02 17.38 -22.14
N ALA A 173 -28.90 18.13 -22.82
CA ALA A 173 -29.45 17.75 -24.12
C ALA A 173 -28.37 17.73 -25.20
N ALA A 174 -27.46 18.70 -25.21
CA ALA A 174 -26.33 18.74 -26.14
C ALA A 174 -25.41 17.51 -25.97
N SER A 175 -25.08 17.19 -24.71
CA SER A 175 -24.32 15.98 -24.35
C SER A 175 -25.02 14.70 -24.80
N PHE A 176 -26.33 14.59 -24.55
CA PHE A 176 -27.15 13.43 -24.96
C PHE A 176 -27.20 13.25 -26.48
N ILE A 177 -27.38 14.34 -27.24
CA ILE A 177 -27.45 14.31 -28.71
C ILE A 177 -26.13 13.79 -29.31
N VAL A 178 -24.99 14.33 -28.88
CA VAL A 178 -23.70 13.91 -29.43
C VAL A 178 -23.35 12.48 -29.03
N MET A 179 -23.71 12.08 -27.81
CA MET A 179 -23.40 10.74 -27.36
C MET A 179 -24.21 9.66 -28.07
N MET A 180 -25.46 9.96 -28.45
CA MET A 180 -26.32 9.08 -29.25
C MET A 180 -25.85 8.87 -30.70
N LEU A 181 -24.78 9.54 -31.16
CA LEU A 181 -24.28 9.44 -32.53
C LEU A 181 -22.78 9.12 -32.57
N PRO A 182 -22.33 7.85 -32.65
CA PRO A 182 -23.04 6.57 -32.45
C PRO A 182 -23.00 6.09 -30.98
N PRO A 183 -24.03 5.40 -30.47
CA PRO A 183 -24.10 5.03 -29.06
C PRO A 183 -23.21 3.82 -28.73
N THR A 184 -22.44 3.93 -27.65
CA THR A 184 -21.74 2.83 -26.99
C THR A 184 -22.65 2.25 -25.91
N SER A 185 -23.20 1.07 -26.17
CA SER A 185 -24.14 0.40 -25.26
C SER A 185 -23.42 -0.14 -24.03
N GLY A 186 -23.87 0.26 -22.84
CA GLY A 186 -23.36 -0.23 -21.56
C GLY A 186 -23.62 -1.73 -21.39
N ARG A 187 -24.78 -2.21 -21.86
CA ARG A 187 -25.12 -3.65 -21.86
C ARG A 187 -24.12 -4.51 -22.63
N LYS A 188 -23.65 -4.04 -23.78
CA LYS A 188 -22.61 -4.73 -24.56
C LYS A 188 -21.29 -4.73 -23.81
N ALA A 189 -20.95 -3.63 -23.15
CA ALA A 189 -19.74 -3.51 -22.35
C ALA A 189 -19.76 -4.48 -21.16
N VAL A 190 -20.87 -4.56 -20.41
CA VAL A 190 -21.06 -5.51 -19.29
C VAL A 190 -20.80 -6.95 -19.75
N ARG A 191 -21.39 -7.37 -20.87
CA ARG A 191 -21.19 -8.73 -21.41
C ARG A 191 -19.74 -9.01 -21.79
N LEU A 192 -19.09 -8.06 -22.48
CA LEU A 192 -17.69 -8.21 -22.89
C LEU A 192 -16.74 -8.19 -21.70
N ARG A 193 -17.05 -7.42 -20.66
CA ARG A 193 -16.26 -7.33 -19.43
C ARG A 193 -16.38 -8.60 -18.59
N ASN A 194 -17.59 -9.16 -18.42
CA ASN A 194 -17.78 -10.50 -17.81
C ASN A 194 -16.89 -11.53 -18.53
N ALA A 195 -16.94 -11.59 -19.87
CA ALA A 195 -16.06 -12.47 -20.64
C ALA A 195 -14.56 -12.24 -20.38
N GLY A 196 -14.13 -11.00 -20.19
CA GLY A 196 -12.77 -10.64 -19.81
C GLY A 196 -12.42 -11.16 -18.41
N VAL A 197 -13.27 -10.89 -17.42
CA VAL A 197 -13.10 -11.35 -16.03
C VAL A 197 -13.01 -12.87 -15.96
N ILE A 198 -13.88 -13.61 -16.65
CA ILE A 198 -13.84 -15.08 -16.70
C ILE A 198 -12.51 -15.59 -17.29
N THR A 199 -11.96 -14.88 -18.28
CA THR A 199 -10.63 -15.22 -18.84
C THR A 199 -9.54 -14.99 -17.80
N ASN A 200 -9.56 -13.86 -17.11
CA ASN A 200 -8.59 -13.54 -16.06
C ASN A 200 -8.69 -14.53 -14.87
N ILE A 201 -9.91 -14.93 -14.47
CA ILE A 201 -10.13 -16.01 -13.49
C ILE A 201 -9.46 -17.31 -13.96
N SER A 202 -9.61 -17.66 -15.24
CA SER A 202 -8.99 -18.86 -15.81
C SER A 202 -7.45 -18.80 -15.82
N GLU A 203 -6.87 -17.60 -16.02
CA GLU A 203 -5.43 -17.39 -15.96
C GLU A 203 -4.89 -17.55 -14.54
N ILE A 204 -5.60 -17.01 -13.53
CA ILE A 204 -5.26 -17.21 -12.11
C ILE A 204 -5.38 -18.69 -11.72
N TYR A 205 -6.45 -19.37 -12.16
CA TYR A 205 -6.57 -20.81 -11.98
C TYR A 205 -5.40 -21.57 -12.61
N SER A 206 -5.03 -21.24 -13.86
CA SER A 206 -3.91 -21.86 -14.56
C SER A 206 -2.58 -21.60 -13.86
N PHE A 207 -2.37 -20.39 -13.34
CA PHE A 207 -1.18 -20.04 -12.55
C PHE A 207 -1.10 -20.88 -11.26
N LEU A 208 -2.22 -21.06 -10.57
CA LEU A 208 -2.31 -21.88 -9.38
C LEU A 208 -2.04 -23.37 -9.67
N ILE A 209 -2.58 -23.90 -10.77
CA ILE A 209 -2.32 -25.28 -11.18
C ILE A 209 -0.85 -25.46 -11.63
N ALA A 210 -0.27 -24.48 -12.33
CA ALA A 210 1.13 -24.53 -12.76
C ALA A 210 2.10 -24.49 -11.58
N THR A 211 1.87 -23.63 -10.59
CA THR A 211 2.64 -23.60 -9.33
C THR A 211 2.52 -24.93 -8.58
N TRP A 212 1.33 -25.52 -8.54
CA TRP A 212 1.13 -26.85 -7.97
C TRP A 212 1.92 -27.95 -8.70
N ILE A 213 2.01 -27.91 -10.03
CA ILE A 213 2.81 -28.86 -10.81
C ILE A 213 4.32 -28.63 -10.62
N GLY A 214 4.78 -27.38 -10.56
CA GLY A 214 6.20 -27.02 -10.41
C GLY A 214 6.81 -27.47 -9.08
N THR A 215 6.03 -27.45 -8.00
CA THR A 215 6.49 -27.95 -6.68
C THR A 215 6.80 -29.46 -6.67
N GLN A 216 6.28 -30.24 -7.61
CA GLN A 216 6.55 -31.69 -7.73
C GLN A 216 7.90 -32.03 -8.36
N THR A 217 8.44 -31.14 -9.20
CA THR A 217 9.67 -31.41 -9.95
C THR A 217 10.94 -31.10 -9.15
N HIS A 218 10.86 -30.19 -8.17
CA HIS A 218 11.97 -29.80 -7.29
C HIS A 218 11.98 -30.61 -5.98
N ARG A 219 12.19 -31.93 -6.07
CA ARG A 219 12.32 -32.84 -4.90
C ARG A 219 13.69 -32.74 -4.19
N LYS A 220 14.30 -31.56 -4.11
CA LYS A 220 15.57 -31.35 -3.39
C LYS A 220 15.45 -30.18 -2.42
N LYS A 221 15.32 -30.55 -1.14
CA LYS A 221 15.56 -29.79 0.09
C LYS A 221 15.93 -28.31 -0.09
N THR A 222 14.97 -27.42 0.16
CA THR A 222 15.25 -26.06 0.64
C THR A 222 14.15 -25.66 1.64
N SER A 223 14.58 -25.29 2.84
CA SER A 223 13.75 -24.85 3.95
C SER A 223 13.30 -23.39 3.79
N ALA A 224 12.11 -23.11 4.33
CA ALA A 224 11.77 -21.94 5.15
C ALA A 224 11.78 -20.50 4.57
N ALA A 225 11.69 -20.28 3.26
CA ALA A 225 11.27 -18.98 2.73
C ALA A 225 9.78 -19.03 2.30
N PRO A 226 8.94 -18.01 2.60
CA PRO A 226 7.61 -17.93 2.04
C PRO A 226 7.73 -17.90 0.51
N PRO A 227 6.94 -18.70 -0.21
CA PRO A 227 7.22 -18.89 -1.62
C PRO A 227 6.85 -17.61 -2.40
N MET A 228 7.80 -17.08 -3.16
CA MET A 228 7.72 -15.83 -3.93
C MET A 228 6.47 -15.74 -4.83
N TRP A 229 5.94 -16.88 -5.30
CA TRP A 229 4.69 -16.94 -6.08
C TRP A 229 3.45 -16.43 -5.33
N SER A 230 3.47 -16.42 -3.99
CA SER A 230 2.33 -16.01 -3.15
C SER A 230 2.06 -14.51 -3.20
N GLN A 231 3.10 -13.68 -3.38
CA GLN A 231 2.96 -12.24 -3.56
C GLN A 231 2.35 -11.95 -4.93
N ASP A 232 2.91 -12.52 -6.01
CA ASP A 232 2.37 -12.42 -7.37
C ASP A 232 0.91 -12.87 -7.46
N PHE A 233 0.55 -13.96 -6.76
CA PHE A 233 -0.82 -14.45 -6.69
C PHE A 233 -1.76 -13.44 -6.03
N ARG A 234 -1.35 -12.84 -4.89
CA ARG A 234 -2.15 -11.85 -4.16
C ARG A 234 -2.39 -10.60 -5.00
N VAL A 235 -1.37 -10.08 -5.67
CA VAL A 235 -1.50 -8.90 -6.55
C VAL A 235 -2.51 -9.17 -7.67
N LYS A 236 -2.39 -10.32 -8.35
CA LYS A 236 -3.34 -10.72 -9.40
C LYS A 236 -4.78 -10.90 -8.89
N LEU A 237 -4.93 -11.43 -7.68
CA LEU A 237 -6.23 -11.66 -7.05
C LEU A 237 -6.91 -10.33 -6.67
N LEU A 238 -6.16 -9.38 -6.10
CA LEU A 238 -6.65 -8.04 -5.75
C LEU A 238 -7.04 -7.25 -7.00
N ALA A 239 -6.19 -7.26 -8.03
CA ALA A 239 -6.50 -6.61 -9.31
C ALA A 239 -7.77 -7.18 -9.96
N LEU A 240 -8.01 -8.49 -9.83
CA LEU A 240 -9.25 -9.10 -10.34
C LEU A 240 -10.47 -8.75 -9.47
N ALA A 241 -10.31 -8.66 -8.15
CA ALA A 241 -11.39 -8.26 -7.23
C ALA A 241 -11.90 -6.85 -7.54
N ASP A 242 -10.99 -5.92 -7.80
CA ASP A 242 -11.33 -4.57 -8.25
C ASP A 242 -12.11 -4.58 -9.58
N GLN A 243 -11.65 -5.36 -10.57
CA GLN A 243 -12.37 -5.51 -11.84
C GLN A 243 -13.80 -6.05 -11.68
N ILE A 244 -14.04 -6.97 -10.74
CA ILE A 244 -15.38 -7.48 -10.43
C ILE A 244 -16.24 -6.41 -9.76
N GLN A 245 -15.68 -5.65 -8.81
CA GLN A 245 -16.41 -4.58 -8.14
C GLN A 245 -16.86 -3.48 -9.14
N MET A 246 -15.98 -3.09 -10.05
CA MET A 246 -16.34 -2.18 -11.15
C MET A 246 -17.44 -2.78 -12.05
N LEU A 247 -17.37 -4.09 -12.34
CA LEU A 247 -18.35 -4.78 -13.17
C LEU A 247 -19.74 -4.87 -12.51
N ASP A 248 -19.80 -5.04 -11.19
CA ASP A 248 -21.05 -5.02 -10.42
C ASP A 248 -21.75 -3.66 -10.54
N GLN A 249 -21.00 -2.56 -10.34
CA GLN A 249 -21.50 -1.20 -10.50
C GLN A 249 -22.03 -0.95 -11.94
N MET A 250 -21.26 -1.35 -12.96
CA MET A 250 -21.68 -1.22 -14.37
C MET A 250 -22.94 -2.04 -14.67
N THR A 251 -23.08 -3.23 -14.07
CA THR A 251 -24.25 -4.11 -14.25
C THR A 251 -25.51 -3.48 -13.66
N GLY A 252 -25.38 -2.84 -12.49
CA GLY A 252 -26.47 -2.06 -11.88
C GLY A 252 -26.91 -0.88 -12.76
N LEU A 253 -25.97 -0.13 -13.33
CA LEU A 253 -26.27 1.02 -14.20
C LEU A 253 -26.88 0.59 -15.55
N ALA A 254 -26.50 -0.57 -16.09
CA ALA A 254 -27.02 -1.07 -17.38
C ALA A 254 -28.55 -1.29 -17.42
N LYS A 255 -29.22 -1.34 -16.26
CA LYS A 255 -30.69 -1.36 -16.15
C LYS A 255 -31.35 -0.09 -16.71
N TRP A 256 -30.65 1.04 -16.68
CA TRP A 256 -31.16 2.34 -17.12
C TRP A 256 -31.24 2.50 -18.64
N GLU A 257 -30.57 1.63 -19.41
CA GLU A 257 -30.65 1.65 -20.86
C GLU A 257 -32.05 1.19 -21.31
N GLY A 258 -32.74 1.90 -22.21
CA GLY A 258 -34.06 1.47 -22.71
C GLY A 258 -34.00 0.12 -23.44
N SER A 259 -35.07 -0.70 -23.38
CA SER A 259 -35.13 -1.99 -24.08
C SER A 259 -35.77 -1.85 -25.47
N ILE A 260 -34.98 -1.54 -26.51
CA ILE A 260 -35.49 -1.59 -27.89
C ILE A 260 -35.52 -3.04 -28.40
N ARG A 261 -34.67 -3.93 -27.85
CA ARG A 261 -34.46 -5.31 -28.34
C ARG A 261 -34.54 -6.35 -27.21
N GLY A 262 -35.75 -6.54 -26.67
CA GLY A 262 -36.04 -7.53 -25.63
C GLY A 262 -35.75 -7.06 -24.20
N LYS A 263 -36.33 -7.75 -23.21
CA LYS A 263 -36.11 -7.46 -21.78
C LYS A 263 -34.64 -7.74 -21.44
N TRP A 264 -33.98 -6.80 -20.75
CA TRP A 264 -32.62 -7.02 -20.25
C TRP A 264 -32.63 -8.06 -19.11
N PRO A 265 -31.86 -9.15 -19.23
CA PRO A 265 -31.78 -10.19 -18.22
C PRO A 265 -30.85 -9.75 -17.06
N ALA A 266 -31.31 -8.79 -16.25
CA ALA A 266 -30.49 -8.19 -15.21
C ALA A 266 -30.13 -9.18 -14.09
N GLU A 267 -31.08 -10.04 -13.71
CA GLU A 267 -30.91 -11.03 -12.64
C GLU A 267 -29.83 -12.05 -13.02
N GLU A 268 -29.78 -12.44 -14.29
CA GLU A 268 -28.80 -13.37 -14.81
C GLU A 268 -27.39 -12.76 -14.88
N TYR A 269 -27.23 -11.49 -15.28
CA TYR A 269 -25.92 -10.82 -15.22
C TYR A 269 -25.46 -10.54 -13.79
N GLU A 270 -26.37 -10.18 -12.88
CA GLU A 270 -26.03 -10.05 -11.45
C GLU A 270 -25.59 -11.39 -10.85
N SER A 271 -26.27 -12.48 -11.23
CA SER A 271 -25.87 -13.83 -10.86
C SER A 271 -24.49 -14.20 -11.41
N LEU A 272 -24.14 -13.81 -12.65
CA LEU A 272 -22.78 -14.00 -13.18
C LEU A 272 -21.73 -13.32 -12.30
N VAL A 273 -21.89 -12.02 -12.03
CA VAL A 273 -20.92 -11.23 -11.24
C VAL A 273 -20.78 -11.78 -9.81
N GLN A 274 -21.88 -12.17 -9.17
CA GLN A 274 -21.85 -12.81 -7.85
C GLN A 274 -21.10 -14.15 -7.88
N THR A 275 -21.31 -14.95 -8.92
CA THR A 275 -20.61 -16.23 -9.09
C THR A 275 -19.11 -16.00 -9.34
N GLU A 276 -18.73 -15.02 -10.17
CA GLU A 276 -17.33 -14.62 -10.39
C GLU A 276 -16.67 -14.16 -9.08
N SER A 277 -17.37 -13.39 -8.23
CA SER A 277 -16.89 -12.98 -6.91
C SER A 277 -16.65 -14.17 -5.97
N GLN A 278 -17.58 -15.14 -5.93
CA GLN A 278 -17.42 -16.38 -5.17
C GLN A 278 -16.21 -17.20 -5.66
N MET A 279 -15.94 -17.20 -6.98
CA MET A 279 -14.78 -17.89 -7.55
C MET A 279 -13.45 -17.30 -7.08
N ILE A 280 -13.35 -15.97 -6.94
CA ILE A 280 -12.15 -15.33 -6.36
C ILE A 280 -11.91 -15.85 -4.95
N GLY A 281 -12.96 -15.88 -4.11
CA GLY A 281 -12.84 -16.40 -2.75
C GLY A 281 -12.40 -17.87 -2.72
N ALA A 282 -12.94 -18.70 -3.61
CA ALA A 282 -12.56 -20.11 -3.72
C ALA A 282 -11.11 -20.28 -4.21
N LEU A 283 -10.66 -19.49 -5.19
CA LEU A 283 -9.26 -19.46 -5.64
C LEU A 283 -8.31 -19.03 -4.53
N ALA A 284 -8.69 -18.03 -3.73
CA ALA A 284 -7.93 -17.57 -2.57
C ALA A 284 -7.77 -18.68 -1.52
N GLN A 285 -8.84 -19.45 -1.26
CA GLN A 285 -8.80 -20.60 -0.35
C GLN A 285 -7.83 -21.69 -0.82
N VAL A 286 -7.86 -22.02 -2.13
CA VAL A 286 -6.94 -23.02 -2.69
C VAL A 286 -5.49 -22.50 -2.69
N GLY A 287 -5.27 -21.22 -3.02
CA GLY A 287 -3.96 -20.56 -2.91
C GLY A 287 -3.39 -20.55 -1.50
N SER A 288 -4.23 -20.21 -0.51
CA SER A 288 -3.84 -20.22 0.91
C SER A 288 -3.50 -21.63 1.40
N ALA A 289 -4.32 -22.63 1.06
CA ALA A 289 -4.07 -24.02 1.39
C ALA A 289 -2.74 -24.50 0.78
N LEU A 290 -2.47 -24.18 -0.49
CA LEU A 290 -1.23 -24.57 -1.15
C LEU A 290 0.00 -23.93 -0.49
N GLY A 291 -0.10 -22.67 -0.07
CA GLY A 291 0.99 -21.96 0.63
C GLY A 291 1.37 -22.58 1.98
N HIS A 292 0.40 -23.15 2.71
CA HIS A 292 0.60 -23.63 4.09
C HIS A 292 0.75 -25.16 4.23
N LEU A 293 0.27 -25.95 3.27
CA LEU A 293 0.33 -27.41 3.35
C LEU A 293 1.78 -27.93 3.25
N GLU A 294 2.16 -28.82 4.17
CA GLU A 294 3.42 -29.59 4.07
C GLU A 294 3.41 -30.51 2.83
N ASP A 295 4.59 -30.77 2.25
CA ASP A 295 4.74 -31.52 0.99
C ASP A 295 4.08 -32.91 1.03
N GLY A 296 4.06 -33.59 2.19
CA GLY A 296 3.38 -34.88 2.35
C GLY A 296 1.86 -34.77 2.19
N TRP A 297 1.25 -33.75 2.79
CA TRP A 297 -0.18 -33.47 2.67
C TRP A 297 -0.58 -32.97 1.30
N ARG A 298 0.28 -32.20 0.63
CA ARG A 298 0.09 -31.83 -0.79
C ARG A 298 -0.02 -33.08 -1.66
N ILE A 299 0.82 -34.10 -1.46
CA ILE A 299 0.77 -35.35 -2.23
C ILE A 299 -0.51 -36.14 -1.93
N THR A 300 -0.89 -36.27 -0.66
CA THR A 300 -2.15 -36.94 -0.25
C THR A 300 -3.38 -36.23 -0.84
N PHE A 301 -3.39 -34.90 -0.85
CA PHE A 301 -4.41 -34.07 -1.47
C PHE A 301 -4.56 -34.35 -2.97
N LEU A 302 -3.45 -34.56 -3.67
CA LEU A 302 -3.48 -34.85 -5.10
C LEU A 302 -4.09 -36.21 -5.42
N HIS A 303 -3.68 -37.23 -4.66
CA HIS A 303 -4.21 -38.58 -4.85
C HIS A 303 -5.70 -38.69 -4.47
N SER A 304 -6.15 -37.95 -3.46
CA SER A 304 -7.54 -37.99 -3.01
C SER A 304 -8.49 -37.21 -3.94
N THR A 305 -8.05 -36.07 -4.45
CA THR A 305 -8.89 -35.17 -5.26
C THR A 305 -8.82 -35.43 -6.75
N ASN A 306 -7.69 -35.94 -7.28
CA ASN A 306 -7.44 -36.11 -8.72
C ASN A 306 -7.60 -34.82 -9.56
N VAL A 307 -7.51 -33.65 -8.94
CA VAL A 307 -7.69 -32.34 -9.60
C VAL A 307 -6.56 -32.04 -10.59
N LEU A 308 -5.37 -32.59 -10.37
CA LEU A 308 -4.25 -32.49 -11.31
C LEU A 308 -4.30 -33.48 -12.48
N HIS A 309 -5.38 -34.25 -12.65
CA HIS A 309 -5.48 -35.15 -13.78
C HIS A 309 -5.47 -34.34 -15.10
N PRO A 310 -4.55 -34.60 -16.06
CA PRO A 310 -4.38 -33.76 -17.25
C PRO A 310 -5.66 -33.56 -18.06
N ASN A 311 -6.46 -34.63 -18.21
CA ASN A 311 -7.75 -34.53 -18.92
C ASN A 311 -8.76 -33.67 -18.16
N PHE A 312 -8.71 -33.67 -16.83
CA PHE A 312 -9.62 -32.87 -16.02
C PHE A 312 -9.26 -31.38 -16.05
N ILE A 313 -7.97 -31.04 -15.96
CA ILE A 313 -7.50 -29.65 -16.15
C ILE A 313 -7.92 -29.15 -17.54
N SER A 314 -7.75 -29.96 -18.58
CA SER A 314 -8.19 -29.63 -19.94
C SER A 314 -9.71 -29.38 -20.01
N ASP A 315 -10.50 -30.16 -19.27
CA ASP A 315 -11.96 -30.00 -19.22
C ASP A 315 -12.37 -28.69 -18.56
N VAL A 316 -11.73 -28.31 -17.44
CA VAL A 316 -11.95 -27.05 -16.73
C VAL A 316 -11.55 -25.84 -17.59
N MET A 317 -10.35 -25.86 -18.17
CA MET A 317 -9.86 -24.78 -19.05
C MET A 317 -10.74 -24.61 -20.29
N SER A 318 -11.21 -25.72 -20.88
CA SER A 318 -12.12 -25.68 -22.02
C SER A 318 -13.47 -25.05 -21.64
N MET A 319 -13.99 -25.32 -20.46
CA MET A 319 -15.24 -24.71 -19.99
C MET A 319 -15.10 -23.20 -19.79
N PHE A 320 -14.04 -22.72 -19.15
CA PHE A 320 -13.74 -21.29 -19.06
C PHE A 320 -13.68 -20.63 -20.45
N GLY A 321 -12.93 -21.23 -21.38
CA GLY A 321 -12.80 -20.72 -22.74
C GLY A 321 -14.13 -20.66 -23.50
N LEU A 322 -14.97 -21.68 -23.38
CA LEU A 322 -16.28 -21.73 -24.04
C LEU A 322 -17.26 -20.70 -23.48
N ILE A 323 -17.28 -20.50 -22.16
CA ILE A 323 -18.13 -19.49 -21.51
C ILE A 323 -17.68 -18.08 -21.89
N ALA A 324 -16.38 -17.78 -21.77
CA ALA A 324 -15.85 -16.48 -22.13
C ALA A 324 -16.08 -16.17 -23.63
N GLN A 325 -15.89 -17.15 -24.51
CA GLN A 325 -16.09 -16.96 -25.94
C GLN A 325 -17.56 -16.78 -26.32
N SER A 326 -18.48 -17.54 -25.72
CA SER A 326 -19.92 -17.39 -26.00
C SER A 326 -20.45 -16.03 -25.55
N LEU A 327 -19.96 -15.49 -24.43
CA LEU A 327 -20.26 -14.12 -24.00
C LEU A 327 -19.64 -13.07 -24.93
N ARG A 328 -18.42 -13.28 -25.45
CA ARG A 328 -17.79 -12.38 -26.43
C ARG A 328 -18.58 -12.31 -27.75
N THR A 329 -18.87 -13.47 -28.34
CA THR A 329 -19.51 -13.57 -29.65
C THR A 329 -21.03 -13.43 -29.59
N ALA A 330 -21.64 -13.64 -28.41
CA ALA A 330 -23.07 -13.79 -28.22
C ALA A 330 -23.66 -14.96 -29.02
N GLU A 331 -22.88 -16.03 -29.21
CA GLU A 331 -23.32 -17.23 -29.91
C GLU A 331 -23.81 -18.31 -28.95
N PRO A 332 -24.95 -18.97 -29.25
CA PRO A 332 -25.57 -19.92 -28.35
C PRO A 332 -24.68 -21.15 -28.12
N MET A 333 -24.70 -21.67 -26.89
CA MET A 333 -23.88 -22.81 -26.51
C MET A 333 -24.55 -24.14 -26.87
N HIS A 334 -23.77 -25.17 -27.17
CA HIS A 334 -24.32 -26.50 -27.45
C HIS A 334 -24.78 -27.21 -26.18
N GLN A 335 -25.97 -27.83 -26.23
CA GLN A 335 -26.53 -28.59 -25.10
C GLN A 335 -25.72 -29.84 -24.71
N VAL A 336 -24.88 -30.34 -25.62
CA VAL A 336 -24.07 -31.56 -25.45
C VAL A 336 -22.93 -31.39 -24.44
N LEU A 337 -22.56 -30.14 -24.15
CA LEU A 337 -21.51 -29.83 -23.18
C LEU A 337 -21.84 -30.41 -21.79
N PRO A 338 -20.83 -30.91 -21.06
CA PRO A 338 -21.03 -31.52 -19.74
C PRO A 338 -21.77 -30.56 -18.80
N GLN A 339 -22.78 -31.08 -18.11
CA GLN A 339 -23.65 -30.27 -17.24
C GLN A 339 -23.07 -30.08 -15.84
N THR A 340 -22.21 -30.99 -15.40
CA THR A 340 -21.49 -30.86 -14.12
C THR A 340 -20.04 -31.30 -14.27
N LEU A 341 -19.11 -30.45 -13.85
CA LEU A 341 -17.68 -30.78 -13.82
C LEU A 341 -17.34 -31.75 -12.68
N VAL A 342 -18.14 -31.75 -11.61
CA VAL A 342 -18.01 -32.71 -10.51
C VAL A 342 -18.22 -34.15 -10.99
N GLU A 343 -19.20 -34.42 -11.86
CA GLU A 343 -19.40 -35.76 -12.44
C GLU A 343 -18.18 -36.17 -13.29
N ARG A 344 -17.55 -35.22 -14.01
CA ARG A 344 -16.32 -35.50 -14.77
C ARG A 344 -15.13 -35.79 -13.86
N LEU A 345 -15.01 -35.10 -12.73
CA LEU A 345 -14.00 -35.38 -11.72
C LEU A 345 -14.14 -36.82 -11.19
N PHE A 346 -15.37 -37.24 -10.86
CA PHE A 346 -15.64 -38.62 -10.44
C PHE A 346 -15.40 -39.65 -11.56
N TYR A 347 -15.71 -39.30 -12.81
CA TYR A 347 -15.41 -40.15 -13.97
C TYR A 347 -13.90 -40.42 -14.09
N HIS A 348 -13.07 -39.37 -14.02
CA HIS A 348 -11.61 -39.50 -14.08
C HIS A 348 -11.02 -40.18 -12.83
N ARG A 349 -11.69 -40.07 -11.67
CA ARG A 349 -11.33 -40.83 -10.45
C ARG A 349 -11.60 -42.33 -10.61
N HIS A 350 -12.74 -42.71 -11.19
CA HIS A 350 -13.09 -44.13 -11.39
C HIS A 350 -12.19 -44.84 -12.40
N THR A 351 -11.77 -44.17 -13.47
CA THR A 351 -10.79 -44.73 -14.43
C THR A 351 -9.41 -44.93 -13.79
N SER A 352 -9.01 -44.03 -12.89
CA SER A 352 -7.75 -44.13 -12.14
C SER A 352 -7.72 -45.28 -11.13
N PHE A 353 -8.87 -45.62 -10.52
CA PHE A 353 -9.02 -46.76 -9.60
C PHE A 353 -8.89 -48.14 -10.27
N MET A 354 -9.04 -48.24 -11.59
CA MET A 354 -8.90 -49.49 -12.35
C MET A 354 -7.46 -49.77 -12.82
N ALA A 355 -6.50 -48.87 -12.53
CA ALA A 355 -5.08 -49.10 -12.80
C ALA A 355 -4.48 -50.09 -11.76
N PRO A 356 -3.77 -51.15 -12.19
CA PRO A 356 -3.23 -52.15 -11.26
C PRO A 356 -2.05 -51.57 -10.47
N GLY A 357 -2.24 -51.27 -9.19
CA GLY A 357 -1.14 -50.90 -8.29
C GLY A 357 -1.49 -50.01 -7.09
N SER A 358 -2.69 -49.45 -6.97
CA SER A 358 -3.04 -48.54 -5.86
C SER A 358 -3.58 -49.30 -4.64
N GLU A 359 -2.70 -49.94 -3.86
CA GLU A 359 -3.05 -50.37 -2.50
C GLU A 359 -2.86 -49.23 -1.47
N LYS A 360 -3.95 -48.91 -0.76
CA LYS A 360 -4.09 -48.45 0.65
C LYS A 360 -3.69 -47.02 1.08
N LYS A 361 -4.67 -46.32 1.71
CA LYS A 361 -4.82 -46.13 3.18
C LYS A 361 -6.12 -45.34 3.46
N ASP A 362 -7.22 -46.02 3.80
CA ASP A 362 -8.52 -45.37 4.12
C ASP A 362 -8.84 -45.37 5.63
N VAL A 363 -7.83 -45.18 6.49
CA VAL A 363 -8.06 -44.93 7.92
C VAL A 363 -7.24 -43.71 8.32
N VAL A 364 -7.91 -42.55 8.30
CA VAL A 364 -7.40 -41.30 8.88
C VAL A 364 -7.54 -41.42 10.39
N ASP A 365 -6.46 -41.18 11.13
CA ASP A 365 -6.48 -41.23 12.60
C ASP A 365 -7.17 -39.97 13.17
N VAL A 366 -7.84 -40.07 14.32
CA VAL A 366 -8.57 -38.92 14.92
C VAL A 366 -7.60 -37.79 15.29
N ALA A 367 -6.39 -38.15 15.73
CA ALA A 367 -5.32 -37.18 16.00
C ALA A 367 -4.82 -36.47 14.73
N GLU A 368 -4.95 -37.09 13.56
CA GLU A 368 -4.57 -36.53 12.27
C GLU A 368 -5.64 -35.52 11.78
N MET A 369 -6.91 -35.75 12.11
CA MET A 369 -8.02 -34.82 11.85
C MET A 369 -7.96 -33.53 12.69
N GLU A 370 -7.34 -33.55 13.87
CA GLU A 370 -7.15 -32.38 14.73
C GLU A 370 -5.94 -31.52 14.32
N SER A 371 -5.14 -31.96 13.33
CA SER A 371 -3.96 -31.23 12.88
C SER A 371 -4.30 -29.98 12.06
N ILE A 372 -3.46 -28.95 12.18
CA ILE A 372 -3.58 -27.71 11.42
C ILE A 372 -3.45 -27.96 9.92
N ASP A 373 -2.57 -28.87 9.52
CA ASP A 373 -2.38 -29.25 8.11
C ASP A 373 -3.63 -29.92 7.52
N TYR A 374 -4.34 -30.75 8.32
CA TYR A 374 -5.61 -31.33 7.89
C TYR A 374 -6.70 -30.27 7.71
N MET A 375 -6.73 -29.21 8.53
CA MET A 375 -7.66 -28.09 8.33
C MET A 375 -7.39 -27.35 7.02
N PHE A 376 -6.12 -27.04 6.70
CA PHE A 376 -5.74 -26.44 5.41
C PHE A 376 -6.04 -27.38 4.24
N TYR A 377 -5.86 -28.68 4.42
CA TYR A 377 -6.21 -29.71 3.43
C TYR A 377 -7.73 -29.69 3.16
N CYS A 378 -8.56 -29.66 4.21
CA CYS A 378 -10.01 -29.57 4.07
C CYS A 378 -10.43 -28.24 3.42
N ALA A 379 -9.80 -27.13 3.79
CA ALA A 379 -10.07 -25.83 3.18
C ALA A 379 -9.73 -25.81 1.69
N GLY A 380 -8.58 -26.38 1.29
CA GLY A 380 -8.22 -26.55 -0.12
C GLY A 380 -9.20 -27.46 -0.87
N LEU A 381 -9.70 -28.51 -0.23
CA LEU A 381 -10.63 -29.47 -0.84
C LEU A 381 -11.97 -28.80 -1.12
N VAL A 382 -12.49 -28.09 -0.12
CA VAL A 382 -13.71 -27.30 -0.20
C VAL A 382 -13.56 -26.20 -1.26
N GLY A 383 -12.42 -25.51 -1.29
CA GLY A 383 -12.10 -24.49 -2.30
C GLY A 383 -12.15 -25.04 -3.73
N VAL A 384 -11.58 -26.22 -3.99
CA VAL A 384 -11.67 -26.89 -5.29
C VAL A 384 -13.12 -27.16 -5.68
N TYR A 385 -13.92 -27.73 -4.77
CA TYR A 385 -15.33 -28.02 -5.08
C TYR A 385 -16.13 -26.74 -5.35
N HIS A 386 -15.86 -25.65 -4.62
CA HIS A 386 -16.47 -24.36 -4.89
C HIS A 386 -16.09 -23.82 -6.27
N ILE A 387 -14.81 -23.90 -6.69
CA ILE A 387 -14.41 -23.48 -8.05
C ILE A 387 -15.21 -24.24 -9.11
N LEU A 388 -15.37 -25.56 -8.96
CA LEU A 388 -16.11 -26.38 -9.92
C LEU A 388 -17.61 -26.06 -9.93
N GLN A 389 -18.21 -25.90 -8.76
CA GLN A 389 -19.61 -25.54 -8.64
C GLN A 389 -19.88 -24.17 -9.26
N SER A 390 -19.07 -23.17 -8.93
CA SER A 390 -19.21 -21.83 -9.50
C SER A 390 -19.01 -21.82 -11.02
N LEU A 391 -18.09 -22.63 -11.56
CA LEU A 391 -17.93 -22.75 -13.01
C LEU A 391 -19.15 -23.43 -13.68
N ASP A 392 -19.77 -24.42 -13.02
CA ASP A 392 -21.01 -25.02 -13.48
C ASP A 392 -22.19 -24.02 -13.43
N GLU A 393 -22.25 -23.16 -12.41
CA GLU A 393 -23.23 -22.07 -12.29
C GLU A 393 -23.02 -21.01 -13.39
N LEU A 394 -21.78 -20.58 -13.64
CA LEU A 394 -21.45 -19.68 -14.76
C LEU A 394 -21.88 -20.27 -16.11
N HIS A 395 -21.66 -21.56 -16.31
CA HIS A 395 -22.07 -22.26 -17.53
C HIS A 395 -23.59 -22.24 -17.71
N GLN A 396 -24.36 -22.53 -16.65
CA GLN A 396 -25.83 -22.54 -16.69
C GLN A 396 -26.40 -21.15 -16.92
N THR A 397 -25.88 -20.14 -16.22
CA THR A 397 -26.31 -18.75 -16.39
C THR A 397 -25.99 -18.24 -17.79
N THR A 398 -24.81 -18.58 -18.32
CA THR A 398 -24.43 -18.21 -19.70
C THR A 398 -25.30 -18.88 -20.76
N LYS A 399 -25.67 -20.15 -20.57
CA LYS A 399 -26.64 -20.84 -21.44
C LYS A 399 -28.01 -20.16 -21.45
N THR A 400 -28.46 -19.68 -20.30
CA THR A 400 -29.70 -18.91 -20.17
C THR A 400 -29.60 -17.58 -20.93
N LEU A 401 -28.45 -16.90 -20.86
CA LEU A 401 -28.22 -15.60 -21.50
C LEU A 401 -28.08 -15.66 -23.02
N VAL A 402 -27.28 -16.60 -23.53
CA VAL A 402 -26.94 -16.67 -24.97
C VAL A 402 -27.83 -17.65 -25.73
N GLY A 403 -28.56 -18.50 -25.00
CA GLY A 403 -29.40 -19.54 -25.55
C GLY A 403 -28.63 -20.83 -25.82
N GLU A 404 -29.38 -21.89 -26.11
CA GLU A 404 -28.83 -23.21 -26.32
C GLU A 404 -29.15 -23.75 -27.72
N VAL A 405 -28.17 -24.42 -28.34
CA VAL A 405 -28.37 -25.17 -29.57
C VAL A 405 -28.66 -26.64 -29.22
N PRO A 406 -29.90 -27.12 -29.44
CA PRO A 406 -30.24 -28.50 -29.13
C PRO A 406 -29.66 -29.47 -30.15
N LEU A 407 -29.00 -30.52 -29.68
CA LEU A 407 -28.69 -31.68 -30.51
C LEU A 407 -29.86 -32.68 -30.40
N ARG A 408 -30.79 -32.59 -31.36
CA ARG A 408 -32.00 -33.44 -31.40
C ARG A 408 -31.59 -34.92 -31.36
N GLY A 409 -32.20 -35.69 -30.47
CA GLY A 409 -31.90 -37.12 -30.28
C GLY A 409 -30.67 -37.41 -29.40
N PHE A 410 -29.86 -36.43 -29.01
CA PHE A 410 -28.71 -36.68 -28.13
C PHE A 410 -29.13 -37.03 -26.71
N TYR A 411 -30.09 -36.32 -26.13
CA TYR A 411 -30.61 -36.69 -24.82
C TYR A 411 -31.39 -37.99 -24.90
N GLU A 412 -32.07 -38.30 -26.01
CA GLU A 412 -32.74 -39.59 -26.20
C GLU A 412 -31.74 -40.72 -26.38
N TRP A 413 -30.61 -40.51 -27.07
CA TRP A 413 -29.53 -41.49 -27.22
C TRP A 413 -28.70 -41.63 -25.94
N LYS A 414 -28.31 -40.53 -25.29
CA LYS A 414 -27.60 -40.52 -23.99
C LYS A 414 -28.50 -41.11 -22.93
N ASN A 415 -29.78 -40.72 -22.91
CA ASN A 415 -30.76 -41.35 -22.05
C ASN A 415 -30.98 -42.78 -22.50
N ASP A 416 -31.13 -43.22 -23.73
CA ASP A 416 -31.23 -44.65 -24.11
C ASP A 416 -29.97 -45.47 -23.75
N SER A 417 -28.80 -44.82 -23.76
CA SER A 417 -27.54 -45.35 -23.23
C SER A 417 -27.53 -45.42 -21.69
N VAL A 418 -28.38 -44.64 -21.02
CA VAL A 418 -28.58 -44.53 -19.55
C VAL A 418 -29.94 -45.16 -19.09
N VAL A 419 -30.86 -45.47 -20.01
CA VAL A 419 -32.28 -45.88 -19.89
C VAL A 419 -32.41 -47.40 -20.07
N THR A 420 -31.32 -48.10 -19.75
CA THR A 420 -31.44 -49.19 -18.78
C THR A 420 -32.02 -48.73 -17.42
N MET A 421 -32.22 -47.43 -17.17
CA MET A 421 -32.97 -46.90 -16.01
C MET A 421 -34.17 -45.99 -16.39
N ARG A 422 -35.37 -46.46 -16.01
CA ARG A 422 -36.75 -46.13 -16.45
C ARG A 422 -37.36 -44.77 -16.01
N PRO A 423 -38.48 -44.32 -16.65
CA PRO A 423 -39.13 -43.01 -16.45
C PRO A 423 -40.30 -43.05 -15.43
N ILE A 424 -40.47 -42.01 -14.61
CA ILE A 424 -41.64 -41.81 -13.73
C ILE A 424 -41.89 -40.30 -13.57
N ASN A 425 -42.81 -39.68 -14.31
CA ASN A 425 -43.03 -38.22 -14.27
C ASN A 425 -44.23 -37.74 -13.43
N GLU A 426 -45.21 -38.58 -13.11
CA GLU A 426 -46.31 -38.21 -12.19
C GLU A 426 -45.98 -38.55 -10.74
N ALA A 427 -45.49 -39.77 -10.47
CA ALA A 427 -45.02 -40.10 -9.12
C ALA A 427 -43.80 -39.28 -8.70
N ARG A 428 -43.03 -38.68 -9.63
CA ARG A 428 -41.95 -37.72 -9.29
C ARG A 428 -42.51 -36.43 -8.72
N ARG A 429 -43.63 -35.91 -9.22
CA ARG A 429 -44.22 -34.67 -8.66
C ARG A 429 -44.75 -34.90 -7.26
N ASP A 430 -45.46 -36.01 -7.05
CA ASP A 430 -45.91 -36.41 -5.71
C ASP A 430 -44.74 -36.71 -4.78
N ARG A 431 -43.67 -37.31 -5.31
CA ARG A 431 -42.45 -37.57 -4.56
C ARG A 431 -41.65 -36.31 -4.28
N VAL A 432 -41.67 -35.29 -5.14
CA VAL A 432 -41.07 -33.97 -4.88
C VAL A 432 -41.83 -33.26 -3.77
N LEU A 433 -43.17 -33.33 -3.75
CA LEU A 433 -43.99 -32.77 -2.67
C LEU A 433 -43.80 -33.53 -1.34
N LEU A 434 -43.64 -34.84 -1.42
CA LEU A 434 -43.28 -35.69 -0.27
C LEU A 434 -41.84 -35.42 0.20
N LEU A 435 -40.93 -35.13 -0.73
CA LEU A 435 -39.54 -34.81 -0.42
C LEU A 435 -39.41 -33.40 0.16
N SER A 436 -40.21 -32.42 -0.28
CA SER A 436 -40.19 -31.06 0.30
C SER A 436 -40.69 -31.07 1.75
N THR A 437 -41.79 -31.77 2.03
CA THR A 437 -42.27 -31.98 3.41
C THR A 437 -41.27 -32.78 4.25
N ARG A 438 -40.58 -33.75 3.66
CA ARG A 438 -39.48 -34.45 4.35
C ARG A 438 -38.26 -33.56 4.56
N LEU A 439 -37.98 -32.62 3.65
CA LEU A 439 -36.90 -31.65 3.76
C LEU A 439 -37.16 -30.65 4.90
N GLU A 440 -38.41 -30.22 5.07
CA GLU A 440 -38.85 -29.42 6.22
C GLU A 440 -38.73 -30.18 7.54
N ALA A 441 -39.10 -31.47 7.56
CA ALA A 441 -38.88 -32.31 8.74
C ALA A 441 -37.38 -32.48 9.05
N ILE A 442 -36.55 -32.65 8.02
CA ILE A 442 -35.09 -32.72 8.17
C ILE A 442 -34.52 -31.39 8.63
N SER A 443 -34.99 -30.25 8.12
CA SER A 443 -34.52 -28.93 8.54
C SER A 443 -34.89 -28.63 9.99
N ALA A 444 -36.10 -29.01 10.43
CA ALA A 444 -36.49 -28.93 11.83
C ALA A 444 -35.62 -29.83 12.73
N THR A 445 -35.31 -31.05 12.27
CA THR A 445 -34.41 -31.96 12.98
C THR A 445 -32.98 -31.42 13.01
N ARG A 446 -32.51 -30.80 11.91
CA ARG A 446 -31.21 -30.12 11.83
C ARG A 446 -31.11 -28.96 12.80
N HIS A 447 -32.15 -28.12 12.93
CA HIS A 447 -32.16 -27.04 13.92
C HIS A 447 -32.11 -27.59 15.36
N LYS A 448 -32.79 -28.70 15.63
CA LYS A 448 -32.72 -29.36 16.93
C LYS A 448 -31.32 -29.93 17.21
N LEU A 449 -30.71 -30.59 16.23
CA LEU A 449 -29.34 -31.11 16.33
C LEU A 449 -28.31 -29.99 16.46
N LEU A 450 -28.48 -28.86 15.78
CA LEU A 450 -27.60 -27.70 15.91
C LEU A 450 -27.64 -27.09 17.32
N ARG A 451 -28.83 -27.00 17.94
CA ARG A 451 -28.91 -26.61 19.36
C ARG A 451 -28.24 -27.61 20.29
N GLN A 452 -28.43 -28.90 20.03
CA GLN A 452 -27.74 -29.95 20.80
C GLN A 452 -26.23 -29.90 20.61
N LEU A 453 -25.76 -29.51 19.42
CA LEU A 453 -24.35 -29.28 19.13
C LEU A 453 -23.84 -28.06 19.89
N GLU A 454 -24.59 -26.95 19.92
CA GLU A 454 -24.22 -25.74 20.67
C GLU A 454 -24.14 -26.00 22.19
N ASP A 455 -25.08 -26.79 22.74
CA ASP A 455 -25.03 -27.25 24.13
C ASP A 455 -23.81 -28.16 24.38
N LEU A 456 -23.52 -29.09 23.47
CA LEU A 456 -22.36 -29.98 23.55
C LEU A 456 -21.03 -29.22 23.37
N ASP A 457 -20.98 -28.19 22.52
CA ASP A 457 -19.82 -27.33 22.32
C ASP A 457 -19.56 -26.46 23.54
N ALA A 458 -20.61 -25.98 24.21
CA ALA A 458 -20.49 -25.29 25.49
C ALA A 458 -19.96 -26.24 26.60
N GLU A 459 -20.45 -27.48 26.64
CA GLU A 459 -19.97 -28.50 27.57
C GLU A 459 -18.52 -28.91 27.26
N ALA A 460 -18.18 -29.15 25.99
CA ALA A 460 -16.82 -29.41 25.53
C ALA A 460 -15.88 -28.25 25.82
N GLY A 461 -16.34 -27.00 25.68
CA GLY A 461 -15.60 -25.80 26.06
C GLY A 461 -15.30 -25.75 27.56
N SER A 462 -16.27 -26.10 28.41
CA SER A 462 -16.07 -26.20 29.86
C SER A 462 -15.08 -27.31 30.23
N VAL A 463 -15.21 -28.49 29.62
CA VAL A 463 -14.31 -29.63 29.86
C VAL A 463 -12.89 -29.35 29.34
N SER A 464 -12.77 -28.72 28.16
CA SER A 464 -11.49 -28.30 27.59
C SER A 464 -10.81 -27.25 28.47
N LEU A 465 -11.57 -26.30 29.03
CA LEU A 465 -11.04 -25.33 30.00
C LEU A 465 -10.48 -26.04 31.25
N GLU A 466 -11.23 -26.98 31.83
CA GLU A 466 -10.77 -27.74 32.99
C GLU A 466 -9.53 -28.59 32.67
N ARG A 467 -9.51 -29.28 31.53
CA ARG A 467 -8.35 -30.01 31.03
C ARG A 467 -7.14 -29.11 30.86
N ASN A 468 -7.30 -27.93 30.26
CA ASN A 468 -6.22 -26.97 30.02
C ASN A 468 -5.68 -26.38 31.32
N ILE A 469 -6.53 -26.15 32.33
CA ILE A 469 -6.10 -25.74 33.67
C ILE A 469 -5.22 -26.82 34.29
N LEU A 470 -5.66 -28.09 34.27
CA LEU A 470 -4.89 -29.21 34.82
C LEU A 470 -3.60 -29.43 34.05
N HIS A 471 -3.63 -29.42 32.71
CA HIS A 471 -2.45 -29.51 31.87
C HIS A 471 -1.44 -28.40 32.19
N ASN A 472 -1.90 -27.15 32.32
CA ASN A 472 -1.04 -26.01 32.67
C ASN A 472 -0.42 -26.12 34.07
N LEU A 473 -1.05 -26.82 35.01
CA LEU A 473 -0.46 -27.12 36.32
C LEU A 473 0.65 -28.18 36.20
N ASP A 474 0.52 -29.12 35.27
CA ASP A 474 1.49 -30.20 35.05
C ASP A 474 2.69 -29.79 34.17
N VAL A 475 2.61 -28.69 33.41
CA VAL A 475 3.74 -28.20 32.58
C VAL A 475 4.93 -27.79 33.46
N PRO A 476 6.18 -28.16 33.15
CA PRO A 476 7.36 -27.84 33.97
C PRO A 476 7.53 -26.34 34.31
N ILE A 477 7.07 -25.45 33.43
CA ILE A 477 7.14 -23.99 33.63
C ILE A 477 6.26 -23.51 34.80
N SER A 478 5.26 -24.30 35.21
CA SER A 478 4.42 -24.02 36.38
C SER A 478 5.18 -24.15 37.71
N HIS A 479 6.31 -24.85 37.72
CA HIS A 479 7.12 -25.08 38.93
C HIS A 479 8.20 -24.01 39.13
N ILE A 480 8.45 -23.17 38.13
CA ILE A 480 9.45 -22.09 38.17
C ILE A 480 8.90 -20.96 39.05
N PRO A 481 9.65 -20.41 40.02
CA PRO A 481 9.22 -19.24 40.81
C PRO A 481 8.95 -18.00 39.94
N ASP A 482 8.08 -17.10 40.41
CA ASP A 482 7.70 -15.90 39.66
C ASP A 482 8.91 -14.98 39.36
N GLU A 483 9.93 -14.97 40.22
CA GLU A 483 11.16 -14.20 40.03
C GLU A 483 12.00 -14.74 38.88
N VAL A 484 12.10 -16.06 38.74
CA VAL A 484 12.83 -16.70 37.64
C VAL A 484 12.05 -16.56 36.34
N LEU A 485 10.72 -16.62 36.40
CA LEU A 485 9.87 -16.36 35.25
C LEU A 485 10.00 -14.90 34.78
N ALA A 486 10.09 -13.94 35.69
CA ALA A 486 10.37 -12.54 35.36
C ALA A 486 11.74 -12.37 34.69
N MET A 487 12.80 -13.00 35.20
CA MET A 487 14.12 -12.99 34.54
C MET A 487 14.06 -13.58 33.12
N ILE A 488 13.31 -14.66 32.91
CA ILE A 488 13.09 -15.23 31.57
C ILE A 488 12.38 -14.23 30.65
N PHE A 489 11.35 -13.53 31.16
CA PHE A 489 10.66 -12.50 30.39
C PHE A 489 11.59 -11.33 30.04
N GLU A 490 12.45 -10.91 30.96
CA GLU A 490 13.43 -9.84 30.72
C GLU A 490 14.44 -10.21 29.63
N GLU A 491 14.92 -11.45 29.59
CA GLU A 491 15.78 -11.93 28.50
C GLU A 491 15.05 -11.94 27.16
N GLY A 492 13.74 -12.24 27.16
CA GLY A 492 12.90 -12.22 25.95
C GLY A 492 12.67 -10.83 25.34
N VAL A 493 12.91 -9.75 26.09
CA VAL A 493 12.85 -8.36 25.59
C VAL A 493 14.13 -7.96 24.86
N ARG A 494 15.25 -8.66 25.09
CA ARG A 494 16.57 -8.26 24.59
C ARG A 494 16.77 -8.29 23.06
N PRO A 495 16.03 -9.08 22.25
CA PRO A 495 15.94 -8.78 20.83
C PRO A 495 14.84 -7.73 20.61
N ARG A 496 15.23 -6.46 20.43
CA ARG A 496 14.34 -5.30 20.20
C ARG A 496 13.37 -5.45 19.00
N LYS A 497 13.51 -6.48 18.16
CA LYS A 497 12.61 -6.81 17.03
C LYS A 497 11.11 -6.78 17.38
N HIS A 498 10.72 -7.24 18.58
CA HIS A 498 9.30 -7.44 18.96
C HIS A 498 8.84 -6.55 20.14
N GLY A 499 9.66 -5.56 20.52
CA GLY A 499 9.66 -4.93 21.86
C GLY A 499 8.34 -4.35 22.36
N HIS A 500 7.44 -3.86 21.49
CA HIS A 500 6.17 -3.26 21.93
C HIS A 500 5.06 -4.30 22.18
N ARG A 501 5.17 -5.53 21.65
CA ARG A 501 4.13 -6.57 21.78
C ARG A 501 4.51 -7.70 22.73
N PHE A 502 5.79 -7.87 23.05
CA PHE A 502 6.25 -9.01 23.84
C PHE A 502 5.58 -9.09 25.22
N GLY A 503 5.62 -8.00 26.01
CA GLY A 503 4.94 -7.94 27.31
C GLY A 503 3.42 -8.15 27.22
N VAL A 504 2.80 -7.69 26.12
CA VAL A 504 1.37 -7.91 25.83
C VAL A 504 1.12 -9.40 25.58
N VAL A 505 1.87 -10.03 24.69
CA VAL A 505 1.75 -11.46 24.35
C VAL A 505 1.88 -12.33 25.61
N LEU A 506 2.90 -12.08 26.43
CA LEU A 506 3.09 -12.79 27.71
C LEU A 506 1.86 -12.67 28.62
N SER A 507 1.21 -11.51 28.65
CA SER A 507 0.02 -11.26 29.46
C SER A 507 -1.25 -12.01 29.00
N HIS A 508 -1.23 -12.57 27.78
CA HIS A 508 -2.34 -13.36 27.22
C HIS A 508 -2.16 -14.88 27.37
N VAL A 509 -0.99 -15.37 27.83
CA VAL A 509 -0.71 -16.81 27.96
C VAL A 509 -1.49 -17.47 29.10
N SER A 510 -1.40 -16.93 30.32
CA SER A 510 -2.11 -17.47 31.48
C SER A 510 -2.35 -16.37 32.52
N ARG A 511 -3.24 -16.61 33.50
CA ARG A 511 -3.48 -15.67 34.61
C ARG A 511 -2.19 -15.41 35.41
N ARG A 512 -1.36 -16.44 35.62
CA ARG A 512 -0.09 -16.30 36.33
C ARG A 512 0.92 -15.48 35.53
N TRP A 513 1.08 -15.78 34.23
CA TRP A 513 1.99 -15.04 33.35
C TRP A 513 1.56 -13.57 33.22
N ARG A 514 0.25 -13.31 33.17
CA ARG A 514 -0.30 -11.95 33.24
C ARG A 514 0.13 -11.23 34.51
N ASN A 515 -0.01 -11.86 35.67
CA ASN A 515 0.40 -11.24 36.94
C ASN A 515 1.89 -10.92 36.89
N VAL A 516 2.74 -11.89 36.56
CA VAL A 516 4.21 -11.70 36.49
C VAL A 516 4.59 -10.65 35.44
N ALA A 517 4.00 -10.67 34.24
CA ALA A 517 4.29 -9.70 33.19
C ALA A 517 3.87 -8.28 33.59
N THR A 518 2.70 -8.09 34.21
CA THR A 518 2.22 -6.78 34.66
C THR A 518 2.97 -6.23 35.88
N THR A 519 3.59 -7.09 36.69
CA THR A 519 4.42 -6.68 37.84
C THR A 519 5.88 -6.45 37.50
N THR A 520 6.33 -6.80 36.29
CA THR A 520 7.72 -6.68 35.83
C THR A 520 7.89 -5.41 34.97
N PRO A 521 8.41 -4.29 35.52
CA PRO A 521 8.37 -2.98 34.85
C PRO A 521 9.27 -2.88 33.62
N THR A 522 10.35 -3.64 33.60
CA THR A 522 11.34 -3.74 32.50
C THR A 522 10.74 -4.24 31.18
N LEU A 523 9.58 -4.89 31.22
CA LEU A 523 8.84 -5.31 30.01
C LEU A 523 8.06 -4.16 29.36
N TRP A 524 7.90 -3.04 30.07
CA TRP A 524 7.07 -1.89 29.67
C TRP A 524 7.92 -0.64 29.44
N THR A 525 9.17 -0.80 28.98
CA THR A 525 10.10 0.32 28.76
C THR A 525 10.17 0.79 27.31
N TYR A 526 9.47 0.14 26.36
CA TYR A 526 9.47 0.53 24.94
C TYR A 526 8.05 0.83 24.44
N LEU A 527 7.70 2.10 24.34
CA LEU A 527 6.40 2.57 23.90
C LEU A 527 6.48 2.99 22.43
N ARG A 528 5.75 2.29 21.54
CA ARG A 528 5.55 2.66 20.14
C ARG A 528 4.09 2.95 19.88
N LEU A 529 3.83 4.20 19.51
CA LEU A 529 2.55 4.74 19.08
C LEU A 529 2.65 5.06 17.60
N GLN A 530 1.68 4.59 16.84
CA GLN A 530 1.64 4.77 15.41
C GLN A 530 0.18 4.95 15.03
N GLU A 531 -0.15 6.07 14.41
CA GLU A 531 -1.40 6.21 13.68
C GLU A 531 -1.27 5.28 12.46
N LYS A 532 -2.21 4.34 12.32
CA LYS A 532 -2.20 3.54 11.10
C LYS A 532 -2.53 4.52 9.96
N PRO A 533 -1.73 4.58 8.89
CA PRO A 533 -2.21 5.24 7.70
C PRO A 533 -3.55 4.59 7.36
N HIS A 534 -4.56 5.42 7.10
CA HIS A 534 -5.68 4.95 6.30
C HIS A 534 -5.08 4.23 5.10
N ASP A 535 -5.62 3.05 4.76
CA ASP A 535 -5.25 2.32 3.54
C ASP A 535 -5.64 3.19 2.32
N ASP A 536 -4.89 4.26 2.08
CA ASP A 536 -4.87 5.08 0.88
C ASP A 536 -3.75 4.52 0.00
N ASP A 537 -3.98 3.31 -0.52
CA ASP A 537 -3.41 2.88 -1.80
C ASP A 537 -4.12 3.67 -2.92
N ASN A 538 -3.99 5.00 -2.93
CA ASN A 538 -4.41 5.89 -4.01
C ASN A 538 -3.42 7.06 -4.11
N ASP A 539 -2.19 6.77 -4.51
CA ASP A 539 -1.36 7.76 -5.18
C ASP A 539 -1.21 7.35 -6.64
N ASP A 540 -1.82 8.14 -7.52
CA ASP A 540 -1.12 8.75 -8.65
C ASP A 540 -1.94 9.95 -9.16
N ASP A 541 -1.20 11.06 -9.28
CA ASP A 541 -1.43 12.27 -10.08
C ASP A 541 -2.02 13.56 -9.44
N GLU A 542 -1.06 14.42 -9.08
CA GLU A 542 -0.85 15.80 -9.59
C GLU A 542 -1.43 17.01 -8.83
N SER A 543 -0.55 17.61 -8.00
CA SER A 543 -0.02 18.99 -8.06
C SER A 543 -0.93 20.24 -8.15
N HIS A 544 -0.57 21.24 -7.33
CA HIS A 544 -0.87 22.69 -7.39
C HIS A 544 -2.26 23.14 -6.83
N ASP A 545 -2.42 24.12 -5.94
CA ASP A 545 -1.58 25.22 -5.42
C ASP A 545 -2.01 25.59 -3.98
N GLU A 546 -1.05 26.08 -3.19
CA GLU A 546 -1.28 26.82 -1.94
C GLU A 546 -1.98 28.16 -2.21
N ALA A 547 -3.06 28.46 -1.47
CA ALA A 547 -3.35 29.82 -0.98
C ALA A 547 -4.52 29.85 0.02
N ASP A 548 -4.25 30.55 1.13
CA ASP A 548 -5.15 31.25 2.03
C ASP A 548 -5.93 30.44 3.08
N GLY A 549 -5.38 30.46 4.28
CA GLY A 549 -6.02 30.00 5.51
C GLY A 549 -7.17 30.91 5.96
N GLU A 550 -8.23 30.25 6.43
CA GLU A 550 -9.13 30.78 7.46
C GLU A 550 -9.48 29.61 8.38
N SER A 551 -8.86 29.60 9.57
CA SER A 551 -9.10 28.63 10.63
C SER A 551 -10.52 28.81 11.19
N HIS A 552 -11.41 27.87 10.89
CA HIS A 552 -12.67 27.71 11.62
C HIS A 552 -12.53 26.56 12.64
N ASP A 553 -12.45 27.01 13.89
CA ASP A 553 -12.63 26.34 15.17
C ASP A 553 -13.93 25.49 15.15
N GLU A 554 -13.84 24.22 14.72
CA GLU A 554 -14.88 23.19 14.92
C GLU A 554 -14.34 22.14 15.89
N GLY A 555 -14.94 22.11 17.09
CA GLY A 555 -14.42 21.43 18.26
C GLY A 555 -14.17 19.92 18.14
N ASP A 556 -13.02 19.52 18.66
CA ASP A 556 -12.61 18.26 19.28
C ASP A 556 -13.67 17.14 19.28
N VAL A 557 -13.77 16.40 18.18
CA VAL A 557 -14.29 15.03 18.22
C VAL A 557 -13.08 14.12 18.03
N GLU A 558 -12.50 13.70 19.17
CA GLU A 558 -11.37 12.77 19.24
C GLU A 558 -11.59 11.56 18.31
N SER A 559 -10.60 11.25 17.46
CA SER A 559 -10.66 10.04 16.64
C SER A 559 -10.70 8.81 17.58
N PRO A 560 -11.56 7.81 17.32
CA PRO A 560 -11.64 6.61 18.17
C PRO A 560 -10.34 5.80 18.21
N GLU A 561 -9.44 6.01 17.25
CA GLU A 561 -8.11 5.40 17.20
C GLU A 561 -7.11 6.10 18.13
N LEU A 562 -7.12 7.44 18.16
CA LEU A 562 -6.35 8.24 19.13
C LEU A 562 -6.69 7.84 20.57
N LEU A 563 -7.98 7.72 20.90
CA LEU A 563 -8.42 7.34 22.24
C LEU A 563 -7.93 5.92 22.65
N ARG A 564 -7.85 5.00 21.67
CA ARG A 564 -7.34 3.64 21.89
C ARG A 564 -5.84 3.64 22.18
N GLU A 565 -5.06 4.35 21.37
CA GLU A 565 -3.61 4.43 21.56
C GLU A 565 -3.24 5.23 22.82
N PHE A 566 -4.01 6.28 23.15
CA PHE A 566 -3.94 7.01 24.42
C PHE A 566 -4.12 6.07 25.62
N THR A 567 -5.19 5.26 25.61
CA THR A 567 -5.47 4.30 26.69
C THR A 567 -4.35 3.28 26.83
N ARG A 568 -3.79 2.82 25.70
CA ARG A 568 -2.65 1.91 25.67
C ARG A 568 -1.40 2.56 26.27
N ALA A 569 -1.08 3.80 25.89
CA ALA A 569 0.05 4.54 26.41
C ALA A 569 -0.03 4.75 27.93
N CYS A 570 -1.21 5.14 28.44
CA CYS A 570 -1.49 5.27 29.88
C CYS A 570 -1.16 3.98 30.64
N VAL A 571 -1.64 2.84 30.13
CA VAL A 571 -1.41 1.53 30.75
C VAL A 571 0.06 1.12 30.66
N PHE A 572 0.75 1.48 29.57
CA PHE A 572 2.15 1.14 29.37
C PHE A 572 3.07 1.93 30.31
N LEU A 573 2.91 3.25 30.34
CA LEU A 573 3.70 4.16 31.16
C LEU A 573 3.48 3.92 32.66
N SER A 574 2.23 3.67 33.09
CA SER A 574 1.96 3.32 34.48
C SER A 574 2.62 2.01 34.94
N ARG A 575 2.80 1.03 34.03
CA ARG A 575 3.50 -0.24 34.33
C ARG A 575 5.01 -0.10 34.34
N SER A 576 5.58 0.85 33.58
CA SER A 576 7.02 1.12 33.51
C SER A 576 7.61 1.66 34.82
N ARG A 577 6.78 2.29 35.66
CA ARG A 577 7.16 2.89 36.96
C ARG A 577 8.28 3.92 36.82
N LEU A 578 9.49 3.59 37.30
CA LEU A 578 10.68 4.45 37.29
C LEU A 578 11.78 3.89 36.39
N CYS A 579 11.50 2.82 35.65
CA CYS A 579 12.46 2.24 34.72
C CYS A 579 12.65 3.19 33.53
N PRO A 580 13.86 3.31 32.95
CA PRO A 580 14.08 4.19 31.81
C PRO A 580 13.23 3.77 30.60
N VAL A 581 12.49 4.72 30.01
CA VAL A 581 11.54 4.46 28.90
C VAL A 581 12.06 5.03 27.58
N ASP A 582 11.89 4.26 26.50
CA ASP A 582 12.06 4.67 25.12
C ASP A 582 10.66 4.96 24.54
N ILE A 583 10.45 6.19 24.05
CA ILE A 583 9.16 6.68 23.53
C ILE A 583 9.30 6.93 22.04
N TYR A 584 8.42 6.30 21.25
CA TYR A 584 8.34 6.42 19.80
C TYR A 584 6.92 6.81 19.39
N ILE A 585 6.81 7.91 18.64
CA ILE A 585 5.55 8.49 18.16
C ILE A 585 5.66 8.67 16.65
N GLU A 586 4.70 8.13 15.90
CA GLU A 586 4.71 8.16 14.42
C GLU A 586 3.32 8.46 13.86
N GLY A 587 3.25 9.40 12.90
CA GLY A 587 2.08 9.63 12.04
C GLY A 587 0.95 10.51 12.60
N PHE A 588 1.05 11.00 13.84
CA PHE A 588 0.00 11.80 14.48
C PHE A 588 0.07 13.28 14.09
N GLU A 589 -1.03 13.85 13.58
CA GLU A 589 -1.13 15.30 13.31
C GLU A 589 -1.32 16.10 14.60
N ASP A 590 -2.42 15.85 15.31
CA ASP A 590 -2.74 16.49 16.58
C ASP A 590 -2.87 15.46 17.69
N VAL A 591 -2.45 15.84 18.89
CA VAL A 591 -2.53 14.98 20.06
C VAL A 591 -3.11 15.74 21.24
N THR A 592 -3.94 15.07 22.04
CA THR A 592 -4.66 15.72 23.14
C THR A 592 -3.70 16.26 24.21
N PRO A 593 -4.00 17.43 24.81
CA PRO A 593 -3.18 17.99 25.89
C PRO A 593 -3.00 17.03 27.08
N GLU A 594 -4.00 16.19 27.36
CA GLU A 594 -3.92 15.16 28.40
C GLU A 594 -2.83 14.12 28.13
N PHE A 595 -2.62 13.78 26.85
CA PHE A 595 -1.58 12.84 26.44
C PHE A 595 -0.19 13.45 26.54
N ILE A 596 -0.06 14.71 26.13
CA ILE A 596 1.18 15.48 26.31
C ILE A 596 1.52 15.58 27.80
N GLN A 597 0.53 15.84 28.66
CA GLN A 597 0.71 15.85 30.11
C GLN A 597 1.19 14.50 30.64
N LEU A 598 0.60 13.40 30.17
CA LEU A 598 1.00 12.03 30.53
C LEU A 598 2.47 11.78 30.17
N ILE A 599 2.90 12.10 28.94
CA ILE A 599 4.32 11.99 28.56
C ILE A 599 5.18 12.89 29.44
N GLY A 600 4.72 14.11 29.70
CA GLY A 600 5.34 15.09 30.59
C GLY A 600 5.68 14.51 31.97
N GLU A 601 4.84 13.66 32.55
CA GLU A 601 5.12 12.99 33.84
C GLU A 601 6.30 12.01 33.77
N HIS A 602 6.57 11.44 32.60
CA HIS A 602 7.59 10.42 32.39
C HIS A 602 8.92 10.95 31.78
N VAL A 603 9.01 12.25 31.44
CA VAL A 603 10.21 12.90 30.89
C VAL A 603 11.46 12.64 31.75
N GLY A 604 11.36 12.71 33.08
CA GLY A 604 12.52 12.59 33.98
C GLY A 604 13.25 11.24 33.93
N HIS A 605 12.64 10.22 33.33
CA HIS A 605 13.26 8.91 33.11
C HIS A 605 13.17 8.45 31.64
N CYS A 606 12.88 9.35 30.72
CA CYS A 606 13.00 9.08 29.30
C CYS A 606 14.48 8.89 28.92
N ARG A 607 14.79 7.78 28.23
CA ARG A 607 16.11 7.46 27.70
C ARG A 607 16.23 7.80 26.23
N GLU A 608 15.15 7.62 25.48
CA GLU A 608 15.09 7.90 24.05
C GLU A 608 13.73 8.48 23.68
N LEU A 609 13.75 9.55 22.91
CA LEU A 609 12.57 10.15 22.29
C LEU A 609 12.73 10.10 20.78
N ARG A 610 11.73 9.54 20.09
CA ARG A 610 11.66 9.55 18.63
C ARG A 610 10.29 10.00 18.15
N THR A 611 10.27 10.97 17.25
CA THR A 611 9.07 11.45 16.56
C THR A 611 9.28 11.32 15.05
N ARG A 612 8.30 10.81 14.33
CA ARG A 612 8.32 10.70 12.86
C ARG A 612 6.99 11.13 12.28
N GLU A 613 7.01 12.00 11.27
CA GLU A 613 5.79 12.48 10.58
C GLU A 613 4.74 13.06 11.54
N VAL A 614 5.19 13.71 12.62
CA VAL A 614 4.31 14.32 13.63
C VAL A 614 3.98 15.76 13.22
N GLY A 615 2.74 16.19 13.47
CA GLY A 615 2.32 17.58 13.26
C GLY A 615 3.07 18.58 14.13
N VAL A 616 3.18 19.82 13.66
CA VAL A 616 4.01 20.88 14.28
C VAL A 616 3.55 21.17 15.71
N ASP A 617 2.24 21.36 15.92
CA ASP A 617 1.68 21.70 17.23
C ASP A 617 1.91 20.58 18.27
N CYS A 618 1.81 19.32 17.87
CA CYS A 618 2.11 18.18 18.74
C CYS A 618 3.59 18.16 19.16
N LEU A 619 4.48 18.41 18.19
CA LEU A 619 5.91 18.42 18.45
C LEU A 619 6.32 19.57 19.37
N ASP A 620 5.79 20.77 19.16
CA ASP A 620 6.05 21.94 20.00
C ASP A 620 5.62 21.71 21.45
N GLN A 621 4.41 21.15 21.65
CA GLN A 621 3.91 20.80 22.98
C GLN A 621 4.75 19.71 23.67
N LEU A 622 5.24 18.72 22.91
CA LEU A 622 6.18 17.73 23.41
C LEU A 622 7.50 18.38 23.82
N LEU A 623 8.08 19.22 22.97
CA LEU A 623 9.36 19.88 23.24
C LEU A 623 9.25 20.85 24.41
N GLU A 624 8.13 21.56 24.57
CA GLU A 624 7.85 22.39 25.75
C GLU A 624 7.82 21.55 27.03
N CYS A 625 7.18 20.38 26.99
CA CYS A 625 7.17 19.44 28.12
C CYS A 625 8.57 18.95 28.50
N PHE A 626 9.39 18.61 27.49
CA PHE A 626 10.77 18.19 27.73
C PHE A 626 11.65 19.35 28.22
N SER A 627 11.41 20.57 27.76
CA SER A 627 12.12 21.79 28.22
C SER A 627 11.81 22.13 29.67
N SER A 628 10.57 21.86 30.12
CA SER A 628 10.06 22.24 31.45
C SER A 628 10.67 21.46 32.63
N LYS A 629 11.30 20.30 32.38
CA LYS A 629 11.78 19.37 33.42
C LYS A 629 13.23 18.94 33.18
N PRO A 630 13.98 18.53 34.22
CA PRO A 630 15.31 17.96 34.03
C PRO A 630 15.22 16.58 33.37
N ILE A 631 16.08 16.33 32.37
CA ILE A 631 16.08 15.07 31.60
C ILE A 631 17.43 14.32 31.78
N PRO A 632 17.66 13.72 32.96
CA PRO A 632 18.98 13.20 33.34
C PRO A 632 19.39 11.91 32.62
N LEU A 633 18.46 11.20 31.99
CA LEU A 633 18.67 9.87 31.40
C LEU A 633 18.62 9.84 29.87
N LEU A 634 18.28 10.96 29.22
CA LEU A 634 18.12 11.02 27.77
C LEU A 634 19.47 10.84 27.08
N THR A 635 19.59 9.78 26.29
CA THR A 635 20.80 9.43 25.53
C THR A 635 20.66 9.68 24.04
N SER A 636 19.43 9.57 23.53
CA SER A 636 19.14 9.68 22.10
C SER A 636 17.87 10.49 21.84
N ILE A 637 17.92 11.36 20.83
CA ILE A 637 16.78 12.12 20.32
C ILE A 637 16.73 11.94 18.80
N ASP A 638 15.54 11.71 18.27
CA ASP A 638 15.27 11.65 16.83
C ASP A 638 13.98 12.43 16.54
N LEU A 639 14.10 13.61 15.94
CA LEU A 639 12.98 14.50 15.68
C LEU A 639 12.75 14.64 14.18
N SER A 640 11.59 14.19 13.73
CA SER A 640 11.08 14.40 12.38
C SER A 640 9.62 14.87 12.43
N SER A 641 9.29 15.82 11.55
CA SER A 641 7.97 16.45 11.39
C SER A 641 7.56 16.42 9.92
N LYS A 642 6.25 16.57 9.64
CA LYS A 642 5.74 16.72 8.26
C LYS A 642 6.21 18.02 7.61
N ASN A 643 6.53 19.04 8.41
CA ASN A 643 6.98 20.37 7.95
C ASN A 643 8.41 20.64 8.41
N VAL A 644 8.96 21.79 8.01
CA VAL A 644 10.26 22.29 8.49
C VAL A 644 10.24 22.42 10.01
N LEU A 645 11.23 21.80 10.65
CA LEU A 645 11.37 21.76 12.11
C LEU A 645 11.85 23.12 12.63
N GLU A 646 10.97 23.83 13.34
CA GLU A 646 11.32 25.03 14.11
C GLU A 646 11.51 24.65 15.59
N LEU A 647 12.76 24.62 16.06
CA LEU A 647 13.04 24.28 17.45
C LEU A 647 12.91 25.53 18.36
N PRO A 648 12.40 25.38 19.60
CA PRO A 648 12.43 26.43 20.61
C PRO A 648 13.85 26.97 20.86
N GLU A 649 13.99 28.27 21.16
CA GLU A 649 15.29 28.95 21.37
C GLU A 649 16.20 28.24 22.40
N GLN A 650 15.62 27.55 23.39
CA GLN A 650 16.37 26.75 24.37
C GLN A 650 15.65 25.41 24.60
N LEU A 651 16.01 24.38 23.85
CA LEU A 651 15.41 23.05 23.94
C LEU A 651 15.60 22.38 25.32
N PHE A 652 16.74 22.63 25.98
CA PHE A 652 17.08 22.04 27.28
C PHE A 652 17.72 23.05 28.23
N PRO A 653 16.95 24.01 28.80
CA PRO A 653 17.49 24.99 29.72
C PRO A 653 18.08 24.36 31.00
N HIS A 654 17.60 23.16 31.35
CA HIS A 654 18.07 22.36 32.48
C HIS A 654 19.24 21.41 32.13
N GLY A 655 19.64 21.36 30.86
CA GLY A 655 20.71 20.52 30.32
C GLY A 655 20.34 19.04 30.15
N ALA A 656 20.91 18.40 29.12
CA ALA A 656 20.76 16.98 28.82
C ALA A 656 22.15 16.28 28.87
N PRO A 657 22.69 15.98 30.06
CA PRO A 657 24.11 15.65 30.25
C PRO A 657 24.53 14.29 29.67
N ARG A 658 23.57 13.42 29.33
CA ARG A 658 23.81 12.08 28.77
C ARG A 658 23.49 11.99 27.29
N LEU A 659 23.08 13.10 26.66
CA LEU A 659 22.67 13.13 25.27
C LEU A 659 23.90 12.93 24.39
N THR A 660 23.96 11.79 23.70
CA THR A 660 25.08 11.37 22.85
C THR A 660 24.71 11.33 21.38
N THR A 661 23.46 11.01 21.05
CA THR A 661 22.99 10.82 19.68
C THR A 661 21.82 11.74 19.39
N ILE A 662 21.90 12.50 18.31
CA ILE A 662 20.83 13.37 17.82
C ILE A 662 20.60 13.10 16.33
N GLN A 663 19.33 12.95 15.95
CA GLN A 663 18.87 12.96 14.58
C GLN A 663 17.81 14.06 14.43
N LEU A 664 18.00 14.95 13.47
CA LEU A 664 17.06 16.03 13.16
C LEU A 664 16.75 15.99 11.67
N ASP A 665 15.47 16.09 11.35
CA ASP A 665 14.96 16.04 9.99
C ASP A 665 14.32 17.37 9.59
N SER A 666 14.65 17.85 8.39
CA SER A 666 14.13 19.09 7.80
C SER A 666 14.22 20.31 8.73
N ILE A 667 15.34 20.51 9.42
CA ILE A 667 15.53 21.64 10.34
C ILE A 667 15.79 22.96 9.61
N LYS A 668 15.18 24.05 10.10
CA LYS A 668 15.44 25.40 9.63
C LYS A 668 16.90 25.81 9.88
N ILE A 669 17.70 25.90 8.82
CA ILE A 669 19.15 26.13 8.91
C ILE A 669 19.51 27.52 9.46
N LEU A 670 18.70 28.55 9.22
CA LEU A 670 18.96 29.92 9.69
C LEU A 670 19.19 30.00 11.21
N ASP A 671 18.49 29.18 11.99
CA ASP A 671 18.52 29.21 13.46
C ASP A 671 19.32 28.06 14.09
N ILE A 672 19.87 27.14 13.29
CA ILE A 672 20.49 25.89 13.77
C ILE A 672 21.63 26.11 14.78
N HIS A 673 22.37 27.23 14.65
CA HIS A 673 23.46 27.58 15.55
C HIS A 673 22.98 27.85 16.98
N LEU A 674 21.75 28.34 17.15
CA LEU A 674 21.13 28.58 18.45
C LEU A 674 20.81 27.25 19.14
N HIS A 675 20.33 26.28 18.37
CA HIS A 675 19.89 24.98 18.90
C HIS A 675 21.06 24.04 19.18
N LEU A 676 22.02 23.92 18.25
CA LEU A 676 23.16 23.01 18.41
C LEU A 676 24.08 23.40 19.56
N ALA A 677 24.14 24.69 19.92
CA ALA A 677 24.88 25.16 21.10
C ALA A 677 24.38 24.51 22.41
N ALA A 678 23.13 24.06 22.46
CA ALA A 678 22.58 23.35 23.63
C ALA A 678 23.12 21.91 23.78
N PHE A 679 23.77 21.36 22.76
CA PHE A 679 24.11 19.93 22.65
C PHE A 679 25.61 19.61 22.85
N SER A 680 26.27 20.30 23.78
CA SER A 680 27.73 20.19 24.00
C SER A 680 28.27 18.76 24.27
N SER A 681 27.45 17.83 24.74
CA SER A 681 27.83 16.42 25.03
C SER A 681 27.66 15.46 23.85
N VAL A 682 27.08 15.90 22.74
CA VAL A 682 26.73 15.02 21.62
C VAL A 682 27.97 14.54 20.88
N THR A 683 27.98 13.24 20.59
CA THR A 683 29.06 12.55 19.88
C THR A 683 28.68 12.14 18.47
N CYS A 684 27.39 11.92 18.21
CA CYS A 684 26.87 11.53 16.91
C CYS A 684 25.69 12.42 16.51
N LEU A 685 25.78 13.06 15.35
CA LEU A 685 24.74 13.91 14.79
C LEU A 685 24.35 13.40 13.39
N LYS A 686 23.04 13.30 13.14
CA LYS A 686 22.47 13.10 11.81
C LYS A 686 21.54 14.25 11.47
N LEU A 687 21.77 14.91 10.34
CA LEU A 687 20.88 15.93 9.80
C LEU A 687 20.36 15.44 8.45
N THR A 688 19.03 15.41 8.28
CA THR A 688 18.39 15.04 7.01
C THR A 688 17.65 16.22 6.39
N ALA A 689 17.50 16.19 5.06
CA ALA A 689 16.92 17.28 4.26
C ALA A 689 17.58 18.65 4.54
N VAL A 690 18.91 18.69 4.51
CA VAL A 690 19.67 19.93 4.71
C VAL A 690 19.61 20.77 3.44
N ASP A 691 19.13 22.00 3.58
CA ASP A 691 19.02 23.01 2.51
C ASP A 691 19.74 24.31 2.91
N VAL A 692 20.76 24.70 2.15
CA VAL A 692 21.57 25.91 2.40
C VAL A 692 21.63 26.77 1.14
N ASP A 693 20.76 27.77 1.07
CA ASP A 693 20.60 28.64 -0.11
C ASP A 693 21.47 29.90 -0.10
N ASP A 694 21.89 30.38 1.07
CA ASP A 694 22.49 31.70 1.21
C ASP A 694 23.66 31.77 2.19
N SER A 695 24.35 32.91 2.20
CA SER A 695 25.50 33.14 3.07
C SER A 695 25.13 33.19 4.55
N GLU A 696 23.89 33.55 4.89
CA GLU A 696 23.42 33.60 6.28
C GLU A 696 23.19 32.17 6.79
N GLY A 697 22.46 31.35 6.04
CA GLY A 697 22.28 29.92 6.28
C GLY A 697 23.61 29.17 6.37
N HIS A 698 24.57 29.45 5.47
CA HIS A 698 25.92 28.87 5.57
C HIS A 698 26.62 29.24 6.89
N SER A 699 26.53 30.50 7.31
CA SER A 699 27.15 30.96 8.55
C SER A 699 26.53 30.29 9.78
N SER A 700 25.20 30.17 9.81
CA SER A 700 24.46 29.47 10.87
C SER A 700 24.79 27.97 10.90
N PHE A 701 24.80 27.31 9.74
CA PHE A 701 25.17 25.90 9.62
C PHE A 701 26.58 25.63 10.14
N ARG A 702 27.55 26.45 9.67
CA ARG A 702 28.94 26.41 10.10
C ARG A 702 29.07 26.60 11.62
N ASP A 703 28.49 27.66 12.15
CA ASP A 703 28.65 28.03 13.55
C ASP A 703 27.97 27.00 14.46
N GLY A 704 26.84 26.42 14.03
CA GLY A 704 26.15 25.34 14.72
C GLY A 704 26.99 24.06 14.81
N LEU A 705 27.58 23.61 13.70
CA LEU A 705 28.45 22.42 13.72
C LEU A 705 29.73 22.67 14.54
N MET A 706 30.31 23.86 14.46
CA MET A 706 31.49 24.25 15.26
C MET A 706 31.18 24.36 16.77
N ALA A 707 29.91 24.55 17.15
CA ALA A 707 29.49 24.61 18.54
C ALA A 707 29.50 23.25 19.25
N LEU A 708 29.75 22.15 18.53
CA LEU A 708 29.75 20.78 19.04
C LEU A 708 31.18 20.27 19.30
N PRO A 709 31.76 20.45 20.51
CA PRO A 709 33.17 20.14 20.77
C PRO A 709 33.48 18.65 20.87
N SER A 710 32.46 17.80 21.00
CA SER A 710 32.59 16.36 21.25
C SER A 710 32.13 15.51 20.06
N LEU A 711 31.90 16.11 18.88
CA LEU A 711 31.34 15.43 17.72
C LEU A 711 32.39 14.51 17.06
N HIS A 712 32.10 13.21 17.00
CA HIS A 712 32.97 12.18 16.40
C HIS A 712 32.37 11.56 15.14
N HIS A 713 31.03 11.53 15.03
CA HIS A 713 30.27 10.95 13.92
C HIS A 713 29.27 11.97 13.39
N LEU A 714 29.30 12.24 12.09
CA LEU A 714 28.38 13.15 11.42
C LEU A 714 27.79 12.47 10.18
N GLU A 715 26.46 12.45 10.07
CA GLU A 715 25.74 12.07 8.84
C GLU A 715 24.95 13.27 8.32
N LEU A 716 25.11 13.62 7.05
CA LEU A 716 24.41 14.72 6.40
C LEU A 716 23.71 14.19 5.16
N GLN A 717 22.39 14.35 5.07
CA GLN A 717 21.66 14.15 3.83
C GLN A 717 21.30 15.52 3.25
N LEU A 718 21.87 15.81 2.09
CA LEU A 718 21.83 17.12 1.43
C LEU A 718 20.72 17.13 0.38
N HIS A 719 19.79 18.06 0.53
CA HIS A 719 18.80 18.35 -0.50
C HIS A 719 19.29 19.45 -1.45
N TRP A 720 19.92 20.50 -0.88
CA TRP A 720 20.52 21.59 -1.65
C TRP A 720 21.61 22.31 -0.84
N PHE A 721 22.67 22.78 -1.49
CA PHE A 721 23.80 23.44 -0.84
C PHE A 721 24.54 24.37 -1.82
N ASP A 722 24.31 25.67 -1.70
CA ASP A 722 24.97 26.67 -2.53
C ASP A 722 26.25 27.18 -1.88
N VAL A 723 27.36 27.14 -2.62
CA VAL A 723 28.68 27.58 -2.13
C VAL A 723 29.12 28.81 -2.88
N MET A 724 29.11 29.94 -2.18
CA MET A 724 29.70 31.17 -2.69
C MET A 724 31.22 31.20 -2.42
N PRO A 725 32.03 31.78 -3.32
CA PRO A 725 33.50 31.85 -3.22
C PRO A 725 34.06 32.64 -2.01
N HIS A 726 33.21 33.11 -1.11
CA HIS A 726 33.58 33.85 0.11
C HIS A 726 33.19 33.12 1.40
N HIS A 727 32.65 31.91 1.31
CA HIS A 727 32.23 31.14 2.48
C HIS A 727 33.44 30.74 3.34
N LEU A 728 33.33 30.96 4.66
CA LEU A 728 34.35 30.53 5.61
C LEU A 728 34.33 29.00 5.78
N PRO A 729 35.49 28.37 6.00
CA PRO A 729 35.57 26.92 6.14
C PRO A 729 34.88 26.43 7.42
N ILE A 730 34.33 25.22 7.34
CA ILE A 730 33.73 24.47 8.44
C ILE A 730 34.81 23.59 9.07
N VAL A 731 35.21 23.88 10.30
CA VAL A 731 36.35 23.24 10.99
C VAL A 731 35.84 22.28 12.04
N LEU A 732 36.07 20.99 11.83
CA LEU A 732 35.56 19.90 12.65
C LEU A 732 36.73 19.00 13.10
N PRO A 733 37.50 19.40 14.13
CA PRO A 733 38.76 18.77 14.47
C PRO A 733 38.62 17.39 15.13
N THR A 734 37.46 17.05 15.71
CA THR A 734 37.21 15.82 16.47
C THR A 734 36.53 14.71 15.66
N ILE A 735 36.00 15.02 14.48
CA ILE A 735 35.25 14.06 13.66
C ILE A 735 36.18 12.96 13.19
N GLN A 736 35.73 11.71 13.35
CA GLN A 736 36.41 10.49 12.90
C GLN A 736 35.66 9.81 11.75
N PHE A 737 34.32 9.92 11.73
CA PHE A 737 33.44 9.37 10.71
C PHE A 737 32.53 10.47 10.15
N LEU A 738 32.53 10.63 8.83
CA LEU A 738 31.65 11.54 8.10
C LEU A 738 30.93 10.77 7.01
N HIS A 739 29.61 10.80 7.02
CA HIS A 739 28.77 10.32 5.93
C HIS A 739 28.06 11.49 5.29
N ILE A 740 28.15 11.59 3.96
CA ILE A 740 27.37 12.52 3.16
C ILE A 740 26.48 11.71 2.24
N ASP A 741 25.20 12.01 2.27
CA ASP A 741 24.23 11.53 1.31
C ASP A 741 23.83 12.68 0.39
N ALA A 742 24.17 12.56 -0.89
CA ALA A 742 23.88 13.54 -1.91
C ALA A 742 23.11 12.91 -3.07
N SER A 743 22.25 11.92 -2.78
CA SER A 743 21.30 11.36 -3.74
C SER A 743 20.50 12.46 -4.45
N ASP A 744 20.11 13.50 -3.71
CA ASP A 744 19.20 14.55 -4.19
C ASP A 744 19.95 15.74 -4.80
N CYS A 745 21.22 15.99 -4.41
CA CYS A 745 22.08 17.04 -4.99
C CYS A 745 23.55 16.61 -5.16
N HIS A 746 23.87 15.91 -6.25
CA HIS A 746 25.24 15.48 -6.55
C HIS A 746 26.22 16.63 -6.81
N GLU A 747 25.75 17.75 -7.39
CA GLU A 747 26.57 18.94 -7.69
C GLU A 747 27.07 19.65 -6.41
N CYS A 748 26.36 19.47 -5.30
CA CYS A 748 26.65 20.09 -4.00
C CYS A 748 27.89 19.49 -3.30
N LEU A 749 28.33 18.28 -3.70
CA LEU A 749 29.34 17.51 -2.98
C LEU A 749 30.73 18.16 -3.01
N GLY A 750 31.25 18.45 -4.20
CA GLY A 750 32.58 19.03 -4.39
C GLY A 750 32.74 20.35 -3.61
N PRO A 751 31.80 21.30 -3.77
CA PRO A 751 31.81 22.54 -3.02
C PRO A 751 31.78 22.36 -1.49
N LEU A 752 30.94 21.47 -0.95
CA LEU A 752 30.89 21.21 0.50
C LEU A 752 32.21 20.61 1.02
N ILE A 753 32.79 19.66 0.29
CA ILE A 753 34.05 19.02 0.68
C ILE A 753 35.22 20.03 0.66
N SER A 754 35.20 20.98 -0.28
CA SER A 754 36.23 22.02 -0.39
C SER A 754 36.33 22.94 0.84
N ILE A 755 35.20 23.16 1.52
CA ILE A 755 35.11 24.03 2.71
C ILE A 755 35.19 23.25 4.03
N LEU A 756 35.16 21.91 4.00
CA LEU A 756 35.22 21.06 5.18
C LEU A 756 36.67 20.78 5.60
N HIS A 757 37.04 21.23 6.80
CA HIS A 757 38.37 21.04 7.38
C HIS A 757 38.26 20.09 8.58
N ALA A 758 38.59 18.81 8.37
CA ALA A 758 38.51 17.77 9.40
C ALA A 758 39.84 17.02 9.54
N ALA A 759 40.68 17.48 10.48
CA ALA A 759 42.03 16.95 10.67
C ALA A 759 42.07 15.49 11.18
N SER A 760 41.05 15.05 11.91
CA SER A 760 40.99 13.71 12.53
C SER A 760 40.12 12.71 11.78
N LEU A 761 39.57 13.10 10.61
CA LEU A 761 38.66 12.25 9.84
C LEU A 761 39.41 11.01 9.35
N ALA A 762 38.96 9.83 9.77
CA ALA A 762 39.56 8.55 9.41
C ALA A 762 38.75 7.82 8.33
N THR A 763 37.41 7.92 8.41
CA THR A 763 36.47 7.27 7.51
C THR A 763 35.52 8.28 6.89
N PHE A 764 35.42 8.25 5.56
CA PHE A 764 34.48 9.04 4.78
C PHE A 764 33.55 8.10 4.02
N SER A 765 32.24 8.33 4.12
CA SER A 765 31.20 7.53 3.48
C SER A 765 30.33 8.41 2.59
N PHE A 766 30.02 7.95 1.38
CA PHE A 766 29.25 8.73 0.42
C PHE A 766 28.22 7.88 -0.34
N THR A 767 27.03 8.46 -0.57
CA THR A 767 25.93 7.93 -1.39
C THR A 767 25.51 8.97 -2.44
N ALA A 768 25.32 8.55 -3.70
CA ALA A 768 24.83 9.38 -4.80
C ALA A 768 24.03 8.53 -5.79
N TRP A 769 23.18 9.15 -6.62
CA TRP A 769 22.47 8.52 -7.73
C TRP A 769 23.24 8.64 -9.06
N ALA A 770 23.03 7.68 -9.98
CA ALA A 770 23.89 7.42 -11.14
C ALA A 770 23.83 8.46 -12.30
N LEU A 771 25.03 8.87 -12.75
CA LEU A 771 25.49 9.41 -14.06
C LEU A 771 25.04 10.80 -14.59
N PRO A 772 25.95 11.61 -15.21
CA PRO A 772 27.42 11.47 -15.27
C PRO A 772 28.18 12.55 -14.45
N HIS A 773 29.27 12.08 -13.82
CA HIS A 773 30.35 12.87 -13.21
C HIS A 773 29.96 13.73 -12.00
N VAL A 774 30.31 13.24 -10.81
CA VAL A 774 30.54 14.11 -9.66
C VAL A 774 31.74 15.01 -9.99
N ASP A 775 31.49 16.27 -10.34
CA ASP A 775 32.54 17.25 -10.62
C ASP A 775 33.08 17.81 -9.30
N PHE A 776 34.27 17.37 -8.90
CA PHE A 776 34.97 17.92 -7.75
C PHE A 776 35.72 19.23 -8.08
N GLY A 777 35.72 19.68 -9.33
CA GLY A 777 36.48 20.84 -9.80
C GLY A 777 38.00 20.58 -9.84
N ASP A 778 38.67 21.11 -10.87
CA ASP A 778 40.10 20.87 -11.13
C ASP A 778 41.07 21.45 -10.06
N ASP A 779 40.59 22.29 -9.12
CA ASP A 779 41.39 23.05 -8.15
C ASP A 779 40.93 22.85 -6.67
N LEU A 780 40.47 21.64 -6.28
CA LEU A 780 40.02 21.38 -4.90
C LEU A 780 41.18 21.20 -3.90
N GLU A 781 41.40 22.17 -3.01
CA GLU A 781 42.31 22.01 -1.86
C GLU A 781 41.62 21.25 -0.71
N LEU A 782 41.88 19.94 -0.62
CA LEU A 782 41.32 19.08 0.41
C LEU A 782 42.05 19.22 1.76
N HIS A 783 41.28 19.39 2.82
CA HIS A 783 41.78 19.55 4.19
C HIS A 783 41.45 18.34 5.08
N LEU A 784 41.64 17.12 4.54
CA LEU A 784 41.32 15.83 5.18
C LEU A 784 42.56 14.92 5.32
N PRO A 785 43.61 15.33 6.08
CA PRO A 785 44.92 14.69 6.06
C PRO A 785 45.00 13.28 6.67
N SER A 786 44.02 12.89 7.48
CA SER A 786 44.02 11.60 8.20
C SER A 786 43.14 10.54 7.54
N LEU A 787 42.52 10.86 6.39
CA LEU A 787 41.55 9.99 5.74
C LEU A 787 42.22 8.72 5.20
N LYS A 788 41.74 7.56 5.66
CA LYS A 788 42.30 6.24 5.31
C LYS A 788 41.26 5.27 4.78
N HIS A 789 39.99 5.47 5.10
CA HIS A 789 38.90 4.56 4.74
C HIS A 789 37.82 5.30 3.94
N LEU A 790 37.55 4.83 2.72
CA LEU A 790 36.48 5.32 1.87
C LEU A 790 35.37 4.25 1.78
N ILE A 791 34.12 4.65 1.99
CA ILE A 791 32.93 3.80 1.88
C ILE A 791 32.04 4.38 0.78
N LEU A 792 31.70 3.55 -0.21
CA LEU A 792 30.75 3.89 -1.26
C LEU A 792 29.49 3.05 -1.05
N ALA A 793 28.40 3.72 -0.64
CA ALA A 793 27.14 3.09 -0.24
C ALA A 793 26.02 3.33 -1.27
N GLU A 794 25.03 2.43 -1.26
CA GLU A 794 23.74 2.38 -1.99
C GLU A 794 23.68 2.64 -3.53
N SER A 795 23.09 1.65 -4.24
CA SER A 795 22.36 1.69 -5.52
C SER A 795 23.03 2.10 -6.84
N VAL A 796 24.32 2.45 -6.89
CA VAL A 796 24.96 2.91 -8.14
C VAL A 796 26.07 2.00 -8.65
N VAL A 797 26.02 1.73 -9.95
CA VAL A 797 27.10 1.10 -10.72
C VAL A 797 28.18 2.16 -11.00
N TRP A 798 29.27 2.13 -10.22
CA TRP A 798 30.41 3.04 -10.38
C TRP A 798 31.21 2.69 -11.64
N GLY A 799 31.49 3.69 -12.49
CA GLY A 799 32.30 3.51 -13.68
C GLY A 799 33.79 3.76 -13.44
N VAL A 800 34.63 3.38 -14.41
CA VAL A 800 36.09 3.61 -14.40
C VAL A 800 36.48 5.07 -14.11
N GLY A 801 35.79 6.02 -14.74
CA GLY A 801 36.08 7.44 -14.59
C GLY A 801 35.83 7.96 -13.17
N ASP A 802 34.91 7.34 -12.44
CA ASP A 802 34.59 7.73 -11.07
C ASP A 802 35.67 7.27 -10.10
N PHE A 803 36.15 6.02 -10.23
CA PHE A 803 37.26 5.51 -9.41
C PHE A 803 38.57 6.27 -9.66
N GLU A 804 38.87 6.65 -10.90
CA GLU A 804 40.04 7.48 -11.21
C GLU A 804 39.92 8.86 -10.58
N MET A 805 38.75 9.49 -10.66
CA MET A 805 38.49 10.77 -10.01
C MET A 805 38.61 10.64 -8.49
N PHE A 806 38.00 9.64 -7.86
CA PHE A 806 38.09 9.47 -6.40
C PHE A 806 39.52 9.20 -5.94
N ALA A 807 40.35 8.55 -6.76
CA ALA A 807 41.75 8.36 -6.45
C ALA A 807 42.59 9.62 -6.65
N GLN A 808 42.21 10.51 -7.57
CA GLN A 808 42.83 11.83 -7.70
C GLN A 808 42.47 12.71 -6.50
N THR A 809 41.20 12.70 -6.08
CA THR A 809 40.68 13.46 -4.94
C THR A 809 41.21 12.88 -3.62
N PHE A 810 41.17 11.56 -3.43
CA PHE A 810 41.59 10.87 -2.19
C PHE A 810 42.74 9.88 -2.45
N PRO A 811 43.98 10.34 -2.65
CA PRO A 811 45.10 9.47 -3.05
C PRO A 811 45.62 8.55 -1.94
N ASP A 812 45.36 8.88 -0.66
CA ASP A 812 46.00 8.25 0.50
C ASP A 812 45.17 7.14 1.18
N ILE A 813 44.11 6.65 0.52
CA ILE A 813 43.21 5.61 1.03
C ILE A 813 43.91 4.26 1.20
N GLU A 814 43.77 3.67 2.40
CA GLU A 814 44.28 2.34 2.77
C GLU A 814 43.18 1.26 2.70
N ARG A 815 41.91 1.65 2.88
CA ARG A 815 40.75 0.74 2.87
C ARG A 815 39.60 1.28 2.02
N LEU A 816 39.02 0.43 1.18
CA LEU A 816 37.84 0.74 0.38
C LEU A 816 36.71 -0.26 0.72
N SER A 817 35.53 0.24 1.08
CA SER A 817 34.32 -0.59 1.26
C SER A 817 33.29 -0.25 0.18
N LEU A 818 32.72 -1.27 -0.45
CA LEU A 818 31.70 -1.19 -1.49
C LEU A 818 30.46 -1.98 -1.04
N GLU A 819 29.27 -1.38 -1.15
CA GLU A 819 28.04 -2.07 -0.77
C GLU A 819 27.59 -3.08 -1.84
N ILE A 820 27.57 -2.68 -3.12
CA ILE A 820 27.23 -3.57 -4.25
C ILE A 820 28.36 -3.53 -5.28
N LEU A 821 28.72 -4.71 -5.81
CA LEU A 821 29.64 -4.82 -6.95
C LEU A 821 28.96 -5.59 -8.10
N THR A 822 28.75 -4.94 -9.24
CA THR A 822 28.30 -5.52 -10.52
C THR A 822 29.50 -5.70 -11.48
N ASP A 823 29.68 -6.90 -12.03
CA ASP A 823 30.69 -7.39 -13.03
C ASP A 823 31.34 -6.34 -14.00
N PRO A 824 32.60 -6.49 -14.48
CA PRO A 824 33.89 -6.71 -13.83
C PRO A 824 34.84 -5.50 -14.03
N ASP A 825 35.08 -4.70 -12.99
CA ASP A 825 36.18 -3.70 -12.99
C ASP A 825 37.08 -3.85 -11.74
N PHE A 826 37.15 -5.06 -11.16
CA PHE A 826 38.10 -5.31 -10.07
C PHE A 826 39.57 -5.20 -10.54
N ASP A 827 39.85 -5.37 -11.83
CA ASP A 827 41.16 -5.06 -12.44
C ASP A 827 41.48 -3.55 -12.40
N ILE A 828 40.46 -2.72 -12.27
CA ILE A 828 40.56 -1.27 -12.35
C ILE A 828 40.62 -0.65 -10.96
N ILE A 829 39.90 -1.19 -9.97
CA ILE A 829 39.85 -0.63 -8.61
C ILE A 829 41.26 -0.41 -7.98
N PRO A 830 42.24 -1.34 -8.07
CA PRO A 830 43.53 -1.14 -7.42
C PRO A 830 44.49 -0.21 -8.17
N GLY A 831 44.29 -0.03 -9.49
CA GLY A 831 45.18 0.79 -10.33
C GLY A 831 45.30 2.26 -9.88
N PRO A 832 44.18 2.95 -9.63
CA PRO A 832 44.14 4.34 -9.19
C PRO A 832 44.72 4.55 -7.77
N TRP A 833 44.50 3.64 -6.82
CA TRP A 833 44.97 3.78 -5.43
C TRP A 833 46.24 3.00 -5.12
N ARG A 834 47.35 3.72 -4.96
CA ARG A 834 48.67 3.11 -4.70
C ARG A 834 48.88 2.60 -3.27
N LYS A 835 48.08 3.06 -2.30
CA LYS A 835 48.20 2.71 -0.87
C LYS A 835 47.14 1.72 -0.37
N LEU A 836 46.25 1.26 -1.25
CA LEU A 836 45.11 0.41 -0.91
C LEU A 836 45.57 -0.98 -0.43
N GLN A 837 45.15 -1.38 0.77
CA GLN A 837 45.50 -2.65 1.43
C GLN A 837 44.31 -3.56 1.64
N THR A 838 43.13 -3.00 1.92
CA THR A 838 41.92 -3.75 2.27
C THR A 838 40.76 -3.34 1.37
N ILE A 839 40.07 -4.33 0.79
CA ILE A 839 38.83 -4.12 0.02
C ILE A 839 37.72 -4.94 0.67
N ALA A 840 36.58 -4.31 0.93
CA ALA A 840 35.42 -4.93 1.57
C ALA A 840 34.19 -4.81 0.66
N ILE A 841 33.47 -5.90 0.44
CA ILE A 841 32.30 -5.97 -0.45
C ILE A 841 31.13 -6.59 0.31
N SER A 842 30.01 -5.88 0.40
CA SER A 842 28.81 -6.33 1.12
C SER A 842 27.95 -7.30 0.30
N GLU A 843 27.73 -7.03 -0.99
CA GLU A 843 26.92 -7.86 -1.89
C GLU A 843 27.54 -7.93 -3.31
N LEU A 844 27.33 -9.07 -3.98
CA LEU A 844 27.80 -9.35 -5.34
C LEU A 844 26.60 -9.67 -6.23
N GLU A 845 26.28 -8.82 -7.20
CA GLU A 845 25.21 -9.06 -8.17
C GLU A 845 25.75 -9.88 -9.37
N VAL A 846 25.35 -11.15 -9.44
CA VAL A 846 25.87 -12.12 -10.41
C VAL A 846 25.14 -12.02 -11.76
N LEU A 847 25.87 -11.61 -12.82
CA LEU A 847 25.39 -11.66 -14.21
C LEU A 847 26.14 -12.68 -15.11
N GLY A 848 27.11 -13.46 -14.60
CA GLY A 848 27.93 -14.37 -15.42
C GLY A 848 28.86 -15.31 -14.65
N GLU A 849 29.55 -16.22 -15.38
CA GLU A 849 30.36 -17.34 -14.87
C GLU A 849 31.50 -16.92 -13.90
N TYR A 850 31.65 -17.65 -12.78
CA TYR A 850 32.79 -17.72 -11.83
C TYR A 850 33.88 -16.62 -11.94
N TYR A 851 33.83 -15.63 -11.04
CA TYR A 851 34.85 -14.57 -10.87
C TYR A 851 36.20 -15.14 -10.39
N ASN A 852 37.30 -14.89 -11.11
CA ASN A 852 38.65 -15.34 -10.72
C ASN A 852 39.42 -14.27 -9.92
N PHE A 853 39.03 -14.02 -8.65
CA PHE A 853 39.70 -13.04 -7.79
C PHE A 853 41.20 -13.33 -7.60
N HIS A 854 41.60 -14.60 -7.72
CA HIS A 854 43.00 -15.01 -7.54
C HIS A 854 43.93 -14.46 -8.63
N SER A 855 43.54 -14.49 -9.91
CA SER A 855 44.40 -13.95 -10.98
C SER A 855 44.54 -12.44 -10.88
N ILE A 856 43.47 -11.75 -10.52
CA ILE A 856 43.43 -10.28 -10.45
C ILE A 856 44.34 -9.77 -9.32
N VAL A 857 44.21 -10.34 -8.13
CA VAL A 857 45.05 -9.97 -6.98
C VAL A 857 46.53 -10.26 -7.27
N LEU A 858 46.86 -11.35 -7.95
CA LEU A 858 48.23 -11.70 -8.32
C LEU A 858 48.83 -10.65 -9.28
N GLU A 859 48.09 -10.28 -10.33
CA GLU A 859 48.52 -9.26 -11.31
C GLU A 859 48.77 -7.89 -10.65
N HIS A 860 47.90 -7.49 -9.72
CA HIS A 860 48.09 -6.24 -8.98
C HIS A 860 49.25 -6.28 -7.98
N GLN A 861 49.50 -7.40 -7.32
CA GLN A 861 50.68 -7.57 -6.46
C GLN A 861 51.98 -7.52 -7.30
N GLU A 862 51.98 -8.11 -8.49
CA GLU A 862 53.11 -8.03 -9.44
C GLU A 862 53.32 -6.59 -9.98
N ALA A 863 52.23 -5.83 -10.17
CA ALA A 863 52.27 -4.41 -10.50
C ALA A 863 52.67 -3.49 -9.33
N GLY A 864 52.87 -4.04 -8.13
CA GLY A 864 53.37 -3.33 -6.95
C GLY A 864 52.30 -2.74 -6.02
N HIS A 865 51.03 -3.15 -6.15
CA HIS A 865 49.94 -2.71 -5.27
C HIS A 865 49.89 -3.55 -3.98
N PRO A 866 49.74 -2.94 -2.78
CA PRO A 866 49.90 -3.62 -1.50
C PRO A 866 48.63 -4.28 -0.96
N ILE A 867 47.79 -4.91 -1.80
CA ILE A 867 46.55 -5.58 -1.35
C ILE A 867 46.89 -6.77 -0.43
N ARG A 868 46.34 -6.76 0.79
CA ARG A 868 46.61 -7.74 1.85
C ARG A 868 45.36 -8.46 2.35
N GLN A 869 44.20 -7.81 2.30
CA GLN A 869 42.97 -8.33 2.88
C GLN A 869 41.75 -8.09 1.96
N LEU A 870 40.90 -9.09 1.83
CA LEU A 870 39.61 -9.04 1.14
C LEU A 870 38.50 -9.49 2.09
N MET A 871 37.48 -8.66 2.26
CA MET A 871 36.26 -9.00 3.00
C MET A 871 35.14 -9.22 2.00
N LEU A 872 34.60 -10.44 1.93
CA LEU A 872 33.61 -10.85 0.93
C LEU A 872 32.30 -11.35 1.56
N PRO A 873 31.18 -11.33 0.83
CA PRO A 873 29.88 -11.79 1.34
C PRO A 873 29.91 -13.26 1.75
N GLU A 874 29.11 -13.64 2.75
CA GLU A 874 29.04 -15.01 3.27
C GLU A 874 28.61 -16.02 2.18
N THR A 875 27.73 -15.60 1.27
CA THR A 875 27.23 -16.39 0.14
C THR A 875 28.36 -16.89 -0.76
N TRP A 876 29.35 -16.05 -1.06
CA TRP A 876 30.50 -16.41 -1.90
C TRP A 876 31.43 -17.41 -1.22
N LEU A 877 31.60 -17.29 0.11
CA LEU A 877 32.45 -18.19 0.89
C LEU A 877 31.81 -19.56 1.16
N LEU A 878 30.48 -19.65 1.12
CA LEU A 878 29.69 -20.86 1.38
C LEU A 878 29.38 -21.69 0.12
N GLU A 879 29.64 -21.18 -1.09
CA GLU A 879 29.58 -21.99 -2.31
C GLU A 879 30.68 -23.07 -2.30
N LEU A 880 30.31 -24.22 -1.75
CA LEU A 880 31.11 -25.42 -1.56
C LEU A 880 31.62 -25.97 -2.92
N ASP A 881 32.95 -26.15 -3.02
CA ASP A 881 33.74 -26.97 -3.98
C ASP A 881 34.60 -26.28 -5.08
N ALA A 882 34.90 -24.98 -5.02
CA ALA A 882 35.86 -24.35 -5.96
C ALA A 882 37.33 -24.36 -5.45
N GLU A 883 38.30 -24.72 -6.30
CA GLU A 883 39.76 -24.62 -6.02
C GLU A 883 40.24 -23.19 -5.69
N GLU A 884 39.40 -22.20 -5.97
CA GLU A 884 39.75 -20.79 -6.04
C GLU A 884 39.87 -20.05 -4.69
N PRO A 885 38.90 -20.12 -3.75
CA PRO A 885 39.06 -19.52 -2.42
C PRO A 885 40.29 -20.07 -1.67
N VAL A 886 40.68 -21.33 -1.93
CA VAL A 886 41.89 -21.94 -1.37
C VAL A 886 43.17 -21.37 -1.99
N LYS A 887 43.16 -21.04 -3.29
CA LYS A 887 44.27 -20.37 -3.97
C LYS A 887 44.37 -18.90 -3.52
N LEU A 888 43.24 -18.19 -3.44
CA LEU A 888 43.16 -16.79 -3.01
C LEU A 888 43.67 -16.57 -1.57
N ARG A 889 43.29 -17.47 -0.64
CA ARG A 889 43.79 -17.47 0.75
C ARG A 889 45.31 -17.67 0.89
N LYS A 890 46.01 -18.09 -0.16
CA LYS A 890 47.49 -18.16 -0.17
C LYS A 890 48.14 -16.82 -0.50
N LEU A 891 47.43 -15.91 -1.15
CA LEU A 891 47.92 -14.59 -1.56
C LEU A 891 47.51 -13.48 -0.59
N VAL A 892 46.29 -13.54 -0.04
CA VAL A 892 45.69 -12.51 0.82
C VAL A 892 44.83 -13.11 1.94
N VAL A 893 44.61 -12.34 3.00
CA VAL A 893 43.67 -12.71 4.08
C VAL A 893 42.24 -12.52 3.56
N VAL A 894 41.44 -13.59 3.55
CA VAL A 894 40.03 -13.55 3.12
C VAL A 894 39.13 -13.75 4.33
N GLU A 895 38.32 -12.74 4.64
CA GLU A 895 37.36 -12.74 5.74
C GLU A 895 35.94 -12.53 5.22
N TRP A 896 34.94 -12.87 6.05
CA TRP A 896 33.56 -12.53 5.79
C TRP A 896 33.37 -11.04 5.98
N TYR A 897 32.54 -10.42 5.14
CA TYR A 897 32.15 -9.03 5.32
C TYR A 897 31.31 -8.88 6.60
N TYR A 898 31.68 -7.90 7.40
CA TYR A 898 30.90 -7.41 8.53
C TYR A 898 31.10 -5.91 8.64
N VAL A 899 30.10 -5.21 9.17
CA VAL A 899 30.20 -3.78 9.41
C VAL A 899 31.01 -3.56 10.68
N ASP A 900 32.21 -2.98 10.55
CA ASP A 900 33.15 -2.73 11.64
C ASP A 900 33.38 -1.24 11.93
N TRP A 901 32.62 -0.38 11.26
CA TRP A 901 32.53 1.06 11.56
C TRP A 901 31.29 1.37 12.41
N PRO A 902 31.31 2.48 13.17
CA PRO A 902 30.18 2.84 14.02
C PRO A 902 28.93 3.14 13.16
N THR A 903 27.82 2.48 13.49
CA THR A 903 26.50 2.73 12.90
C THR A 903 25.50 3.20 13.97
N PRO A 904 25.72 4.37 14.59
CA PRO A 904 24.89 4.83 15.72
C PRO A 904 23.41 4.99 15.35
N PHE A 905 23.10 5.17 14.06
CA PHE A 905 21.73 5.35 13.56
C PHE A 905 21.13 4.09 12.91
N LYS A 906 21.94 3.12 12.42
CA LYS A 906 21.42 1.81 11.95
C LYS A 906 21.21 0.90 13.16
N ARG A 907 19.96 0.76 13.60
CA ARG A 907 19.59 -0.31 14.56
C ARG A 907 19.33 -1.59 13.80
N GLU A 908 19.74 -2.72 14.39
CA GLU A 908 19.56 -4.09 13.89
C GLU A 908 18.10 -4.40 13.52
N TYR A 909 17.67 -3.94 12.35
CA TYR A 909 16.66 -4.61 11.56
C TYR A 909 17.33 -5.85 10.97
N LEU A 910 17.53 -6.86 11.82
CA LEU A 910 17.64 -8.22 11.34
C LEU A 910 16.27 -8.52 10.68
N GLN A 911 16.17 -8.21 9.39
CA GLN A 911 15.05 -8.64 8.54
C GLN A 911 14.97 -10.17 8.63
N ASP A 912 13.77 -10.69 8.89
CA ASP A 912 13.40 -12.09 8.63
C ASP A 912 12.46 -12.10 7.43
#